data_AF-A0A2E0SQD6-F1
#
_entry.id   AF-A0A2E0SQD6-F1
#
_cell.length_a   1.000
_cell.length_b   1.000
_cell.length_c   1.000
_cell.angle_alpha   90.00
_cell.angle_beta   90.00
_cell.angle_gamma   90.00
#
_symmetry.space_group_name_H-M   'P 1'
#
loop_
_entity.id
_entity.type
_entity.pdbx_description
1 polymer ?
#
loop_
_entity_poly.entity_id
_entity_poly.type
_entity_poly.pdbx_seq_one_letter_code
_entity_poly.pdbx_strand_id
1 'polypeptide(L)'
;MRLRVRFNLFPVLLLAALGCAGLTALSGGSLHAAAAAANAGNIIVPPADPFEGAEEVLHFSFERSAERPYDGDKDLDNMPDDWNRRKGPNFPLYVNCGVDRNIGRIPDGVDPATISPQSFRVDLNGGDFACYSPFNKSANINPLYSYVFEGYVRTEGLQNSAAIITINLVNSKRQAVQRYTSEPITGTWDKWQRIQIDPILPRNDVSFVFIGLHVVNHRDKDIRGKVWFDSLRLGKKPRLSSNNDFFSHFKDHLRGGVQPVHIKFNISGLNYDHKNTLHLTLRDSSEMVRQQELRVIERPDDPTVDLDNWVEPITWELSAENMEIGFYQITAELKRDNSVLAKQETSFAVMELVGYKDPDFNLKGEFGWSIHSELPSHVLDDLGNISGQAGINWLKYPVWKHSFESDQQPVAMLFKDIASRGITSVGVLQAPPPELREQFKLDWSGVREVFNMSRKSWSRWLEPTVAHFSSTVQYWQLGGDEDLSFVGEKGLGETVNSVKNYFDIVGRNTKVGVRWTWASELPKNVIPSSAFLTIKNENPVIDEEAKAAKKKVVPADKLLYDRLVAARQSDNKIPLWVLIQPLDTTHPKDVRGSDLVKRMVAAKRGGADQIYAMNIFSPEYGLMMRSGSPTLLFLPWRTTALALRNSQPIGSFELVNHSTNYLFEKEDEVVMVLWNENEEVEEQLFLGDKDKIKIYNVWGQQLRQGVDFQIDFDSKQHILNVGKTPLIVRNCLPGVTKMRMQVSYEKGKVPSQSGRHSDALLIENTFNQGIQVTYKINMPARDWQVDPETKTFNLAAGEKKRLPFYINLPNNVSMGIHETSIDLRVAADADPYLLSVKRPYQVGLGDVEIEVTDYRTPEGMLVIKQIIRNNSVADELLNFSCNLYVPGARRKQTQVFKLGVGSSDTKTYHLENADSWEGKTFRIRAEQEGGRRVLNKDWTVGEKWDEQQPTARFPRRDLRQADRSQEDKTPQ
;
A
#
# COMPACT_ATOMS: atom_id res chain seq x y z
N MET A 1 -10.48 -77.92 -13.76
CA MET A 1 -9.25 -77.40 -13.13
C MET A 1 -9.53 -75.95 -12.73
N ARG A 2 -9.81 -75.46 -11.51
CA ARG A 2 -9.34 -75.73 -10.10
C ARG A 2 -7.81 -75.77 -10.03
N LEU A 3 -7.04 -74.93 -9.30
CA LEU A 3 -7.09 -74.39 -7.92
C LEU A 3 -6.31 -73.03 -7.81
N ARG A 4 -6.77 -71.99 -7.06
CA ARG A 4 -6.38 -71.48 -5.69
C ARG A 4 -4.92 -70.92 -5.58
N VAL A 5 -4.59 -69.75 -4.98
CA VAL A 5 -4.77 -69.28 -3.57
C VAL A 5 -4.49 -67.73 -3.39
N ARG A 6 -5.44 -67.04 -2.70
CA ARG A 6 -5.46 -65.95 -1.66
C ARG A 6 -4.44 -64.77 -1.46
N PHE A 7 -5.05 -63.57 -1.31
CA PHE A 7 -4.97 -62.49 -0.27
C PHE A 7 -3.64 -61.93 0.30
N ASN A 8 -3.47 -60.59 0.29
CA ASN A 8 -3.60 -59.70 1.48
C ASN A 8 -3.44 -58.18 1.19
N LEU A 9 -4.20 -57.36 1.93
CA LEU A 9 -4.11 -55.89 2.09
C LEU A 9 -3.15 -55.51 3.26
N PHE A 10 -2.52 -54.31 3.19
CA PHE A 10 -2.02 -53.31 4.20
C PHE A 10 -1.71 -53.72 5.68
N PRO A 11 -1.11 -52.87 6.57
CA PRO A 11 -0.13 -51.75 6.52
C PRO A 11 1.02 -51.90 7.58
N VAL A 12 2.01 -50.97 7.65
CA VAL A 12 2.93 -50.78 8.81
C VAL A 12 3.38 -49.29 8.77
N LEU A 13 3.38 -48.43 9.80
CA LEU A 13 3.89 -48.53 11.18
C LEU A 13 3.27 -47.42 12.06
N LEU A 14 2.77 -47.76 13.25
CA LEU A 14 2.59 -46.83 14.38
C LEU A 14 2.64 -47.63 15.69
N LEU A 15 3.14 -46.98 16.75
CA LEU A 15 3.27 -47.36 18.17
C LEU A 15 4.56 -48.05 18.65
N ALA A 16 5.28 -47.31 19.50
CA ALA A 16 5.63 -47.78 20.83
C ALA A 16 5.36 -46.65 21.84
N ALA A 17 4.63 -46.98 22.91
CA ALA A 17 4.30 -46.15 24.06
C ALA A 17 4.83 -46.82 25.35
N LEU A 18 5.04 -46.02 26.40
CA LEU A 18 4.96 -46.32 27.86
C LEU A 18 5.87 -45.30 28.61
N GLY A 19 5.48 -44.63 29.69
CA GLY A 19 4.25 -44.59 30.47
C GLY A 19 4.42 -43.66 31.69
N CYS A 20 3.30 -43.17 32.25
CA CYS A 20 2.98 -43.11 33.70
C CYS A 20 1.75 -42.21 33.95
N ALA A 21 0.64 -42.84 34.36
CA ALA A 21 -0.49 -42.26 35.10
C ALA A 21 -0.06 -41.99 36.56
N GLY A 22 -0.71 -41.21 37.43
CA GLY A 22 -1.95 -40.42 37.48
C GLY A 22 -2.18 -39.98 38.95
N LEU A 23 -3.07 -39.02 39.24
CA LEU A 23 -3.99 -38.92 40.42
C LEU A 23 -4.53 -37.48 40.64
N THR A 24 -5.81 -37.30 40.27
CA THR A 24 -6.95 -36.64 40.95
C THR A 24 -6.83 -35.38 41.84
N ALA A 25 -7.59 -34.36 41.41
CA ALA A 25 -8.62 -33.57 42.12
C ALA A 25 -8.26 -32.60 43.29
N LEU A 26 -8.56 -31.30 43.12
CA LEU A 26 -9.60 -30.55 43.87
C LEU A 26 -9.61 -29.04 43.55
N SER A 27 -10.81 -28.55 43.18
CA SER A 27 -11.44 -27.24 43.46
C SER A 27 -10.64 -25.93 43.50
N GLY A 28 -11.09 -24.98 42.68
CA GLY A 28 -11.45 -23.64 43.16
C GLY A 28 -10.54 -22.47 42.75
N GLY A 29 -11.12 -21.45 42.13
CA GLY A 29 -10.70 -20.06 42.38
C GLY A 29 -10.11 -19.28 41.20
N SER A 30 -10.91 -18.32 40.73
CA SER A 30 -10.52 -16.99 40.23
C SER A 30 -9.66 -16.87 38.96
N LEU A 31 -10.32 -16.52 37.85
CA LEU A 31 -10.08 -15.27 37.10
C LEU A 31 -8.71 -14.60 37.36
N HIS A 32 -7.64 -15.02 36.69
CA HIS A 32 -6.45 -14.20 36.35
C HIS A 32 -5.50 -14.82 35.29
N ALA A 33 -5.88 -15.91 34.60
CA ALA A 33 -4.95 -16.69 33.75
C ALA A 33 -5.21 -16.63 32.22
N ALA A 34 -6.09 -15.77 31.71
CA ALA A 34 -6.38 -15.69 30.27
C ALA A 34 -5.53 -14.67 29.49
N ALA A 35 -4.66 -13.91 30.15
CA ALA A 35 -3.73 -12.95 29.51
C ALA A 35 -2.33 -13.53 29.21
N ALA A 36 -2.05 -14.79 29.60
CA ALA A 36 -0.72 -15.38 29.50
C ALA A 36 -0.54 -16.38 28.33
N ALA A 37 -1.59 -16.68 27.54
CA ALA A 37 -1.54 -17.68 26.47
C ALA A 37 -1.40 -17.10 25.04
N ALA A 38 -1.35 -15.77 24.88
CA ALA A 38 -1.11 -15.10 23.59
C ALA A 38 0.37 -14.70 23.34
N ASN A 39 1.29 -15.07 24.25
CA ASN A 39 2.71 -14.70 24.17
C ASN A 39 3.67 -15.89 23.97
N ALA A 40 3.17 -17.08 23.66
CA ALA A 40 4.00 -18.22 23.29
C ALA A 40 4.17 -18.27 21.76
N GLY A 41 5.11 -17.46 21.25
CA GLY A 41 5.40 -17.43 19.80
C GLY A 41 6.53 -16.48 19.37
N ASN A 42 6.95 -15.54 20.22
CA ASN A 42 8.24 -14.87 20.08
C ASN A 42 9.17 -15.44 21.14
N ILE A 43 9.95 -16.46 20.77
CA ILE A 43 11.28 -16.55 21.36
C ILE A 43 11.96 -15.26 20.90
N ILE A 44 11.95 -14.23 21.75
CA ILE A 44 12.82 -13.07 21.60
C ILE A 44 14.22 -13.65 21.77
N VAL A 45 14.79 -14.11 20.65
CA VAL A 45 16.23 -14.31 20.56
C VAL A 45 16.80 -12.93 20.91
N PRO A 46 17.61 -12.80 21.97
CA PRO A 46 18.27 -11.53 22.25
C PRO A 46 18.95 -11.08 20.96
N PRO A 47 18.86 -9.79 20.57
CA PRO A 47 19.52 -9.32 19.36
C PRO A 47 20.97 -9.77 19.39
N ALA A 48 21.40 -10.46 18.33
CA ALA A 48 22.76 -10.98 18.21
C ALA A 48 23.74 -9.84 18.51
N ASP A 49 24.78 -10.11 19.31
CA ASP A 49 25.75 -9.08 19.65
C ASP A 49 26.44 -8.62 18.36
N PRO A 50 26.29 -7.36 17.91
CA PRO A 50 26.87 -6.94 16.63
C PRO A 50 28.42 -6.96 16.65
N PHE A 51 29.02 -6.96 17.85
CA PHE A 51 30.45 -7.18 18.10
C PHE A 51 30.87 -8.65 18.03
N GLU A 52 29.93 -9.60 17.94
CA GLU A 52 30.24 -11.01 17.73
C GLU A 52 31.03 -11.19 16.42
N GLY A 53 32.22 -11.78 16.54
CA GLY A 53 33.15 -11.97 15.43
C GLY A 53 33.84 -10.69 14.91
N ALA A 54 33.70 -9.55 15.61
CA ALA A 54 34.44 -8.33 15.29
C ALA A 54 35.82 -8.33 15.97
N GLU A 55 36.84 -7.86 15.25
CA GLU A 55 38.18 -7.63 15.79
C GLU A 55 38.29 -6.19 16.30
N GLU A 56 38.70 -5.99 17.55
CA GLU A 56 38.81 -4.64 18.15
C GLU A 56 39.88 -3.81 17.43
N VAL A 57 39.49 -2.62 16.95
CA VAL A 57 40.35 -1.64 16.27
C VAL A 57 40.76 -0.53 17.22
N LEU A 58 39.79 -0.06 18.01
CA LEU A 58 39.94 1.06 18.92
C LEU A 58 39.05 0.82 20.14
N HIS A 59 39.55 1.15 21.33
CA HIS A 59 38.77 1.08 22.55
C HIS A 59 39.26 2.16 23.52
N PHE A 60 38.34 3.02 23.95
CA PHE A 60 38.55 3.97 25.05
C PHE A 60 37.61 3.60 26.21
N SER A 61 38.18 2.99 27.24
CA SER A 61 37.45 2.66 28.48
C SER A 61 37.60 3.75 29.54
N PHE A 62 38.53 4.71 29.37
CA PHE A 62 38.90 5.70 30.40
C PHE A 62 39.50 5.09 31.68
N GLU A 63 39.68 3.77 31.71
CA GLU A 63 40.21 3.04 32.84
C GLU A 63 41.73 3.14 32.94
N ARG A 64 42.24 2.90 34.15
CA ARG A 64 43.68 2.72 34.39
C ARG A 64 43.99 1.24 34.46
N SER A 65 44.55 0.65 33.40
CA SER A 65 44.98 -0.75 33.40
C SER A 65 46.51 -0.89 33.33
N ALA A 66 47.04 -2.01 33.86
CA ALA A 66 48.47 -2.30 33.82
C ALA A 66 48.99 -2.64 32.41
N GLU A 67 48.10 -3.11 31.53
CA GLU A 67 48.41 -3.50 30.14
C GLU A 67 48.20 -2.36 29.13
N ARG A 68 47.32 -1.40 29.45
CA ARG A 68 47.06 -0.15 28.71
C ARG A 68 47.21 1.03 29.68
N PRO A 69 48.44 1.39 30.09
CA PRO A 69 48.70 2.35 31.17
C PRO A 69 48.28 3.80 30.86
N TYR A 70 47.56 4.04 29.77
CA TYR A 70 47.51 5.29 29.03
C TYR A 70 46.11 5.71 28.50
N ASP A 71 45.03 5.05 28.93
CA ASP A 71 43.67 5.28 28.39
C ASP A 71 42.83 6.33 29.16
N GLY A 72 43.34 6.95 30.22
CA GLY A 72 42.53 7.74 31.15
C GLY A 72 42.90 9.22 31.27
N ASP A 73 44.14 9.53 31.66
CA ASP A 73 44.61 10.86 32.10
C ASP A 73 46.03 10.68 32.70
N LYS A 74 47.10 10.73 31.88
CA LYS A 74 48.49 10.49 32.34
C LYS A 74 49.09 11.68 33.04
N ASP A 75 48.80 12.88 32.56
CA ASP A 75 49.35 14.13 33.08
C ASP A 75 48.57 14.66 34.30
N LEU A 76 47.52 13.95 34.71
CA LEU A 76 46.69 14.20 35.89
C LEU A 76 45.93 15.52 35.80
N ASP A 77 45.60 15.97 34.59
CA ASP A 77 44.81 17.18 34.34
C ASP A 77 43.29 16.92 34.35
N ASN A 78 42.88 15.66 34.59
CA ASN A 78 41.53 15.13 34.53
C ASN A 78 40.93 15.07 33.11
N MET A 79 41.71 15.30 32.06
CA MET A 79 41.28 15.07 30.68
C MET A 79 41.90 13.77 30.17
N PRO A 80 41.18 13.04 29.30
CA PRO A 80 41.80 11.98 28.53
C PRO A 80 42.92 12.51 27.63
N ASP A 81 44.08 11.88 27.69
CA ASP A 81 45.28 12.32 26.97
C ASP A 81 45.01 12.46 25.47
N ASP A 82 45.54 13.53 24.87
CA ASP A 82 45.43 13.85 23.43
C ASP A 82 43.99 14.06 22.90
N TRP A 83 42.98 14.08 23.77
CA TRP A 83 41.63 14.46 23.38
C TRP A 83 41.51 15.96 23.14
N ASN A 84 40.82 16.32 22.05
CA ASN A 84 40.73 17.70 21.60
C ASN A 84 39.31 18.25 21.84
N ARG A 85 39.20 19.19 22.78
CA ARG A 85 37.95 19.92 23.04
C ARG A 85 37.71 21.00 21.98
N ARG A 86 36.49 21.05 21.45
CA ARG A 86 36.04 22.12 20.55
C ARG A 86 35.90 23.44 21.31
N LYS A 87 36.36 24.53 20.70
CA LYS A 87 36.24 25.89 21.23
C LYS A 87 35.52 26.77 20.20
N GLY A 88 34.63 27.65 20.64
CA GLY A 88 33.94 28.59 19.75
C GLY A 88 32.72 29.25 20.39
N PRO A 89 31.99 30.11 19.66
CA PRO A 89 30.87 30.88 20.20
C PRO A 89 29.78 30.05 20.89
N ASN A 90 29.51 28.83 20.40
CA ASN A 90 28.54 27.90 21.01
C ASN A 90 29.19 26.87 21.96
N PHE A 91 30.53 26.78 21.99
CA PHE A 91 31.31 25.80 22.78
C PHE A 91 32.18 26.54 23.81
N PRO A 92 31.59 27.02 24.92
CA PRO A 92 32.30 27.78 25.92
C PRO A 92 33.35 26.96 26.65
N LEU A 93 34.45 27.60 27.05
CA LEU A 93 35.54 26.98 27.81
C LEU A 93 35.15 26.56 29.23
N TYR A 94 34.09 27.16 29.79
CA TYR A 94 33.73 27.00 31.20
C TYR A 94 32.76 25.83 31.48
N VAL A 95 32.28 25.10 30.46
CA VAL A 95 31.63 23.78 30.68
C VAL A 95 32.66 22.85 31.33
N ASN A 96 32.38 22.35 32.53
CA ASN A 96 33.28 21.48 33.26
C ASN A 96 33.22 20.07 32.65
N CYS A 97 34.37 19.45 32.43
CA CYS A 97 34.47 18.12 31.86
C CYS A 97 35.75 17.43 32.31
N GLY A 98 35.76 16.11 32.34
CA GLY A 98 36.93 15.31 32.67
C GLY A 98 36.59 13.89 33.09
N VAL A 99 37.61 13.10 33.44
CA VAL A 99 37.44 11.73 33.92
C VAL A 99 36.89 11.74 35.34
N ASP A 100 35.71 11.14 35.51
CA ASP A 100 35.11 10.86 36.82
C ASP A 100 35.60 9.50 37.31
N ARG A 101 36.41 9.51 38.36
CA ARG A 101 37.05 8.31 38.92
C ARG A 101 36.14 7.50 39.85
N ASN A 102 34.92 7.98 40.11
CA ASN A 102 33.97 7.34 41.04
C ASN A 102 32.80 6.67 40.32
N ILE A 103 32.61 6.99 39.03
CA ILE A 103 31.49 6.51 38.23
C ILE A 103 32.08 5.98 36.93
N GLY A 104 31.87 4.69 36.66
CA GLY A 104 32.18 4.04 35.40
C GLY A 104 31.32 2.80 35.22
N ARG A 105 31.40 2.18 34.06
CA ARG A 105 30.71 0.95 33.71
C ARG A 105 31.62 -0.22 34.07
N ILE A 106 31.10 -1.12 34.89
CA ILE A 106 31.75 -2.40 35.16
C ILE A 106 31.32 -3.37 34.05
N PRO A 107 32.26 -3.99 33.30
CA PRO A 107 31.89 -4.97 32.29
C PRO A 107 31.18 -6.19 32.88
N ASP A 108 30.26 -6.78 32.11
CA ASP A 108 29.51 -7.96 32.56
C ASP A 108 30.46 -9.13 32.85
N GLY A 109 30.28 -9.78 34.00
CA GLY A 109 31.11 -10.91 34.44
C GLY A 109 32.46 -10.52 35.07
N VAL A 110 32.76 -9.22 35.21
CA VAL A 110 33.95 -8.73 35.94
C VAL A 110 33.58 -8.41 37.39
N ASP A 111 34.41 -8.83 38.35
CA ASP A 111 34.22 -8.54 39.76
C ASP A 111 34.43 -7.02 40.01
N PRO A 112 33.42 -6.28 40.54
CA PRO A 112 33.55 -4.86 40.89
C PRO A 112 34.74 -4.53 41.79
N ALA A 113 35.25 -5.49 42.57
CA ALA A 113 36.42 -5.30 43.43
C ALA A 113 37.76 -5.29 42.65
N THR A 114 37.76 -5.70 41.37
CA THR A 114 38.97 -5.89 40.55
C THR A 114 39.24 -4.76 39.56
N ILE A 115 38.29 -3.84 39.39
CA ILE A 115 38.40 -2.67 38.51
C ILE A 115 38.01 -1.42 39.29
N SER A 116 38.62 -0.28 38.97
CA SER A 116 38.27 1.02 39.55
C SER A 116 37.55 1.82 38.47
N PRO A 117 36.24 1.61 38.25
CA PRO A 117 35.58 2.02 37.03
C PRO A 117 35.54 3.55 36.88
N GLN A 118 35.97 4.06 35.74
CA GLN A 118 36.06 5.49 35.41
C GLN A 118 35.28 5.79 34.14
N SER A 119 34.84 7.03 33.97
CA SER A 119 34.19 7.46 32.74
C SER A 119 34.41 8.93 32.44
N PHE A 120 34.19 9.34 31.20
CA PHE A 120 34.31 10.74 30.81
C PHE A 120 33.02 11.50 31.12
N ARG A 121 33.10 12.46 32.04
CA ARG A 121 31.97 13.26 32.52
C ARG A 121 31.95 14.67 31.94
N VAL A 122 30.75 15.19 31.72
CA VAL A 122 30.47 16.58 31.36
C VAL A 122 29.40 17.14 32.29
N ASP A 123 29.65 18.28 32.93
CA ASP A 123 28.68 19.02 33.73
C ASP A 123 28.13 20.21 32.94
N LEU A 124 26.83 20.19 32.68
CA LEU A 124 26.16 21.20 31.88
C LEU A 124 26.03 22.50 32.67
N ASN A 125 26.19 23.63 31.96
CA ASN A 125 25.95 24.98 32.45
C ASN A 125 25.27 25.87 31.40
N GLY A 126 24.60 25.24 30.42
CA GLY A 126 23.90 25.87 29.30
C GLY A 126 24.75 26.18 28.06
N GLY A 127 26.02 25.75 28.01
CA GLY A 127 26.84 25.75 26.79
C GLY A 127 26.80 24.40 26.06
N ASP A 128 27.01 24.38 24.74
CA ASP A 128 27.23 23.12 24.04
C ASP A 128 28.63 22.58 24.38
N PHE A 129 28.78 21.27 24.29
CA PHE A 129 30.04 20.58 24.52
C PHE A 129 30.37 19.68 23.34
N ALA A 130 31.64 19.67 22.94
CA ALA A 130 32.18 18.68 22.03
C ALA A 130 33.64 18.39 22.36
N CYS A 131 33.99 17.10 22.47
CA CYS A 131 35.35 16.63 22.64
C CYS A 131 35.61 15.48 21.67
N TYR A 132 36.80 15.43 21.08
CA TYR A 132 37.15 14.46 20.06
C TYR A 132 38.34 13.62 20.49
N SER A 133 38.26 12.32 20.25
CA SER A 133 39.33 11.36 20.51
C SER A 133 40.59 11.71 19.71
N PRO A 134 41.77 11.27 20.16
CA PRO A 134 43.00 11.47 19.41
C PRO A 134 42.95 10.80 18.04
N PHE A 135 43.76 11.34 17.15
CA PHE A 135 44.04 10.70 15.87
C PHE A 135 45.00 9.53 16.12
N ASN A 136 44.47 8.32 16.22
CA ASN A 136 45.29 7.14 16.41
C ASN A 136 45.79 6.60 15.06
N LYS A 137 47.10 6.77 14.78
CA LYS A 137 47.72 6.25 13.54
C LYS A 137 47.60 4.74 13.38
N SER A 138 47.42 4.00 14.47
CA SER A 138 47.24 2.54 14.45
C SER A 138 45.81 2.13 14.10
N ALA A 139 44.82 3.03 14.22
CA ALA A 139 43.43 2.80 13.83
C ALA A 139 43.21 3.18 12.36
N ASN A 140 43.99 2.57 11.46
CA ASN A 140 43.84 2.77 10.01
C ASN A 140 42.49 2.18 9.57
N ILE A 141 41.68 2.99 8.90
CA ILE A 141 40.39 2.56 8.36
C ILE A 141 40.60 2.13 6.92
N ASN A 142 40.43 0.83 6.69
CA ASN A 142 40.47 0.24 5.37
C ASN A 142 39.02 0.09 4.84
N PRO A 143 38.68 0.71 3.70
CA PRO A 143 37.36 0.61 3.09
C PRO A 143 36.92 -0.82 2.73
N LEU A 144 37.85 -1.78 2.68
CA LEU A 144 37.53 -3.20 2.46
C LEU A 144 36.97 -3.92 3.68
N TYR A 145 36.87 -3.26 4.83
CA TYR A 145 36.22 -3.80 6.02
C TYR A 145 34.91 -3.07 6.29
N SER A 146 34.01 -3.74 7.02
CA SER A 146 32.89 -3.08 7.69
C SER A 146 33.25 -2.83 9.14
N TYR A 147 32.68 -1.79 9.75
CA TYR A 147 32.98 -1.43 11.13
C TYR A 147 31.70 -1.37 11.96
N VAL A 148 31.83 -1.68 13.25
CA VAL A 148 30.76 -1.62 14.25
C VAL A 148 31.25 -0.76 15.40
N PHE A 149 30.41 0.15 15.88
CA PHE A 149 30.73 0.95 17.06
C PHE A 149 29.77 0.65 18.21
N GLU A 150 30.32 0.59 19.42
CA GLU A 150 29.61 0.50 20.68
C GLU A 150 30.13 1.57 21.63
N GLY A 151 29.24 2.18 22.39
CA GLY A 151 29.60 3.05 23.51
C GLY A 151 28.50 3.03 24.56
N TYR A 152 28.80 3.52 25.76
CA TYR A 152 27.84 3.60 26.86
C TYR A 152 27.68 5.03 27.33
N VAL A 153 26.43 5.43 27.58
CA VAL A 153 26.08 6.77 28.04
C VAL A 153 25.19 6.70 29.26
N ARG A 154 25.49 7.52 30.26
CA ARG A 154 24.65 7.75 31.44
C ARG A 154 24.35 9.24 31.54
N THR A 155 23.14 9.60 31.96
CA THR A 155 22.71 11.00 32.03
C THR A 155 21.93 11.29 33.30
N GLU A 156 22.07 12.51 33.81
CA GLU A 156 21.32 13.01 34.96
C GLU A 156 20.84 14.43 34.65
N GLY A 157 19.53 14.66 34.66
CA GLY A 157 18.96 16.00 34.54
C GLY A 157 19.10 16.66 33.16
N LEU A 158 19.14 15.88 32.07
CA LEU A 158 19.14 16.38 30.68
C LEU A 158 17.72 16.59 30.16
N GLN A 159 17.02 17.63 30.63
CA GLN A 159 15.63 17.86 30.23
C GLN A 159 15.51 18.48 28.83
N ASN A 160 16.43 19.39 28.49
CA ASN A 160 16.42 20.18 27.25
C ASN A 160 17.73 20.04 26.46
N SER A 161 18.60 19.12 26.87
CA SER A 161 19.89 18.84 26.21
C SER A 161 20.00 17.36 25.90
N ALA A 162 20.82 17.01 24.91
CA ALA A 162 21.04 15.64 24.50
C ALA A 162 22.52 15.28 24.48
N ALA A 163 22.84 14.07 24.95
CA ALA A 163 24.14 13.44 24.77
C ALA A 163 24.17 12.68 23.44
N ILE A 164 25.22 12.88 22.64
CA ILE A 164 25.36 12.29 21.30
C ILE A 164 26.81 11.83 21.10
N ILE A 165 27.00 10.66 20.50
CA ILE A 165 28.31 10.18 20.02
C ILE A 165 28.35 10.27 18.49
N THR A 166 29.50 10.68 17.94
CA THR A 166 29.71 10.69 16.49
C THR A 166 30.99 9.98 16.07
N ILE A 167 30.92 9.22 14.99
CA ILE A 167 32.08 8.58 14.36
C ILE A 167 32.41 9.38 13.10
N ASN A 168 33.57 10.02 13.08
CA ASN A 168 34.00 10.88 11.99
C ASN A 168 35.09 10.18 11.19
N LEU A 169 34.82 9.92 9.92
CA LEU A 169 35.73 9.30 8.98
C LEU A 169 36.36 10.38 8.09
N VAL A 170 37.69 10.36 7.99
CA VAL A 170 38.46 11.35 7.23
C VAL A 170 39.38 10.68 6.22
N ASN A 171 39.72 11.41 5.16
CA ASN A 171 40.68 10.96 4.17
C ASN A 171 42.14 11.12 4.64
N SER A 172 43.07 10.70 3.78
CA SER A 172 44.51 10.84 4.02
C SER A 172 44.98 12.30 4.24
N LYS A 173 44.22 13.29 3.75
CA LYS A 173 44.42 14.73 3.97
C LYS A 173 43.71 15.28 5.21
N ARG A 174 43.10 14.42 6.02
CA ARG A 174 42.28 14.76 7.21
C ARG A 174 41.04 15.60 6.91
N GLN A 175 40.55 15.58 5.69
CA GLN A 175 39.29 16.20 5.33
C GLN A 175 38.15 15.26 5.69
N ALA A 176 37.06 15.79 6.23
CA ALA A 176 35.87 15.01 6.57
C ALA A 176 35.25 14.39 5.32
N VAL A 177 35.02 13.08 5.36
CA VAL A 177 34.44 12.29 4.25
C VAL A 177 33.07 11.77 4.63
N GLN A 178 32.95 11.14 5.81
CA GLN A 178 31.70 10.59 6.34
C GLN A 178 31.58 10.87 7.83
N ARG A 179 30.35 10.99 8.32
CA ARG A 179 30.05 11.13 9.74
C ARG A 179 28.83 10.29 10.09
N TYR A 180 28.96 9.45 11.10
CA TYR A 180 27.86 8.70 11.71
C TYR A 180 27.55 9.32 13.07
N THR A 181 26.27 9.35 13.45
CA THR A 181 25.78 10.01 14.66
C THR A 181 24.84 9.05 15.37
N SER A 182 24.99 8.91 16.69
CA SER A 182 24.08 8.10 17.51
C SER A 182 22.71 8.77 17.64
N GLU A 183 21.71 7.99 18.03
CA GLU A 183 20.47 8.55 18.58
C GLU A 183 20.79 9.45 19.79
N PRO A 184 20.05 10.57 19.96
CA PRO A 184 20.24 11.47 21.08
C PRO A 184 19.70 10.87 22.38
N ILE A 185 20.52 10.87 23.44
CA ILE A 185 20.09 10.46 24.78
C ILE A 185 19.71 11.70 25.60
N THR A 186 18.44 11.76 26.00
CA THR A 186 17.86 12.83 26.85
C THR A 186 17.27 12.25 28.13
N GLY A 187 16.98 13.10 29.11
CA GLY A 187 16.39 12.74 30.39
C GLY A 187 17.41 12.36 31.47
N THR A 188 16.95 11.58 32.45
CA THR A 188 17.79 10.99 33.50
C THR A 188 17.75 9.49 33.37
N TRP A 189 18.92 8.88 33.22
CA TRP A 189 19.09 7.43 33.13
C TRP A 189 20.06 6.99 34.23
N ASP A 190 19.53 6.31 35.24
CA ASP A 190 20.30 5.76 36.37
C ASP A 190 21.22 4.61 35.95
N LYS A 191 20.82 3.85 34.92
CA LYS A 191 21.59 2.79 34.28
C LYS A 191 22.28 3.27 33.00
N TRP A 192 23.44 2.69 32.70
CA TRP A 192 24.17 2.89 31.46
C TRP A 192 23.33 2.46 30.25
N GLN A 193 23.15 3.38 29.30
CA GLN A 193 22.50 3.15 28.02
C GLN A 193 23.55 2.71 27.00
N ARG A 194 23.35 1.53 26.40
CA ARG A 194 24.19 1.03 25.31
C ARG A 194 23.82 1.75 24.03
N ILE A 195 24.81 2.37 23.40
CA ILE A 195 24.71 3.03 22.08
C ILE A 195 25.44 2.16 21.07
N GLN A 196 24.79 1.88 19.95
CA GLN A 196 25.38 1.13 18.83
C GLN A 196 25.23 1.92 17.53
N ILE A 197 26.26 1.86 16.69
CA ILE A 197 26.24 2.41 15.34
C ILE A 197 26.80 1.34 14.41
N ASP A 198 25.92 0.70 13.64
CA ASP A 198 26.26 -0.33 12.67
C ASP A 198 25.25 -0.44 11.52
N PRO A 199 25.70 -0.89 10.33
CA PRO A 199 27.09 -1.02 9.92
C PRO A 199 27.71 0.33 9.52
N ILE A 200 28.99 0.53 9.84
CA ILE A 200 29.81 1.64 9.35
C ILE A 200 30.58 1.16 8.12
N LEU A 201 30.28 1.75 6.96
CA LEU A 201 30.85 1.38 5.66
C LEU A 201 31.68 2.54 5.11
N PRO A 202 33.02 2.50 5.24
CA PRO A 202 33.88 3.56 4.74
C PRO A 202 33.86 3.65 3.20
N ARG A 203 33.92 4.88 2.68
CA ARG A 203 34.22 5.18 1.27
C ARG A 203 35.69 4.94 0.97
N ASN A 204 36.01 4.75 -0.30
CA ASN A 204 37.35 4.39 -0.77
C ASN A 204 38.42 5.44 -0.44
N ASP A 205 38.02 6.70 -0.22
CA ASP A 205 38.91 7.81 0.12
C ASP A 205 39.09 7.99 1.64
N VAL A 206 38.40 7.22 2.49
CA VAL A 206 38.59 7.21 3.94
C VAL A 206 39.90 6.51 4.31
N SER A 207 40.59 7.05 5.32
CA SER A 207 41.80 6.42 5.88
C SER A 207 41.82 6.40 7.40
N PHE A 208 41.06 7.28 8.07
CA PHE A 208 41.15 7.41 9.53
C PHE A 208 39.80 7.69 10.17
N VAL A 209 39.72 7.45 11.48
CA VAL A 209 38.54 7.69 12.31
C VAL A 209 38.89 8.50 13.56
N PHE A 210 37.94 9.31 14.02
CA PHE A 210 37.92 9.80 15.40
C PHE A 210 36.49 9.84 15.96
N ILE A 211 36.37 9.61 17.25
CA ILE A 211 35.10 9.59 17.98
C ILE A 211 34.88 10.97 18.60
N GLY A 212 33.70 11.52 18.43
CA GLY A 212 33.28 12.77 19.05
C GLY A 212 32.21 12.52 20.10
N LEU A 213 32.40 13.10 21.29
CA LEU A 213 31.43 13.13 22.37
C LEU A 213 30.81 14.53 22.42
N HIS A 214 29.48 14.60 22.34
CA HIS A 214 28.76 15.86 22.25
C HIS A 214 27.68 15.96 23.33
N VAL A 215 27.52 17.16 23.86
CA VAL A 215 26.29 17.58 24.53
C VAL A 215 25.75 18.76 23.74
N VAL A 216 24.58 18.59 23.15
CA VAL A 216 23.91 19.63 22.36
C VAL A 216 22.71 20.13 23.14
N ASN A 217 22.59 21.44 23.29
CA ASN A 217 21.41 22.04 23.89
C ASN A 217 20.32 22.23 22.81
N HIS A 218 19.05 22.08 23.21
CA HIS A 218 17.96 22.70 22.48
C HIS A 218 17.87 24.19 22.81
N ARG A 219 16.75 24.83 22.47
CA ARG A 219 16.50 26.26 22.75
C ARG A 219 16.60 26.59 24.23
N ASP A 220 15.92 25.80 25.04
CA ASP A 220 16.07 25.82 26.49
C ASP A 220 17.31 25.00 26.85
N LYS A 221 18.04 25.49 27.85
CA LYS A 221 19.40 25.04 28.16
C LYS A 221 19.43 24.44 29.55
N ASP A 222 19.92 23.22 29.68
CA ASP A 222 20.15 22.67 31.01
C ASP A 222 21.42 23.26 31.60
N ILE A 223 21.30 23.78 32.82
CA ILE A 223 22.41 24.43 33.53
C ILE A 223 22.94 23.60 34.72
N ARG A 224 22.39 22.39 34.92
CA ARG A 224 22.73 21.49 36.05
C ARG A 224 22.83 20.02 35.66
N GLY A 225 22.57 19.67 34.40
CA GLY A 225 22.63 18.28 33.95
C GLY A 225 24.05 17.72 33.98
N LYS A 226 24.18 16.40 33.96
CA LYS A 226 25.45 15.68 33.87
C LYS A 226 25.36 14.55 32.86
N VAL A 227 26.44 14.31 32.15
CA VAL A 227 26.56 13.22 31.19
C VAL A 227 27.85 12.47 31.45
N TRP A 228 27.81 11.14 31.39
CA TRP A 228 28.98 10.28 31.40
C TRP A 228 29.02 9.44 30.12
N PHE A 229 30.22 9.27 29.56
CA PHE A 229 30.53 8.42 28.41
C PHE A 229 31.58 7.39 28.80
N ASP A 230 31.40 6.14 28.36
CA ASP A 230 32.28 5.04 28.73
C ASP A 230 32.35 3.97 27.64
N SER A 231 33.43 3.18 27.64
CA SER A 231 33.61 1.94 26.88
C SER A 231 33.32 2.12 25.38
N LEU A 232 33.99 3.12 24.79
CA LEU A 232 33.85 3.50 23.40
C LEU A 232 34.70 2.56 22.54
N ARG A 233 34.07 1.64 21.82
CA ARG A 233 34.71 0.54 21.10
C ARG A 233 34.37 0.60 19.62
N LEU A 234 35.37 0.42 18.77
CA LEU A 234 35.21 0.25 17.34
C LEU A 234 35.79 -1.12 16.95
N GLY A 235 34.96 -1.99 16.38
CA GLY A 235 35.37 -3.28 15.82
C GLY A 235 35.38 -3.25 14.30
N LYS A 236 36.28 -4.02 13.67
CA LYS A 236 36.26 -4.32 12.24
C LYS A 236 35.69 -5.72 12.01
N LYS A 237 34.93 -5.88 10.93
CA LYS A 237 34.37 -7.15 10.45
C LYS A 237 34.66 -7.29 8.95
N PRO A 238 34.70 -8.52 8.42
CA PRO A 238 34.76 -8.73 6.98
C PRO A 238 33.63 -7.97 6.28
N ARG A 239 33.86 -7.55 5.05
CA ARG A 239 32.86 -6.88 4.23
C ARG A 239 32.32 -7.86 3.20
N LEU A 240 31.01 -8.02 3.19
CA LEU A 240 30.28 -8.68 2.12
C LEU A 240 29.53 -7.61 1.34
N SER A 241 29.76 -7.55 0.02
CA SER A 241 29.05 -6.63 -0.88
C SER A 241 28.62 -7.36 -2.14
N SER A 242 27.61 -6.84 -2.83
CA SER A 242 27.15 -7.37 -4.11
C SER A 242 27.36 -6.32 -5.19
N ASN A 243 27.74 -6.76 -6.38
CA ASN A 243 27.79 -5.86 -7.52
C ASN A 243 26.38 -5.74 -8.09
N ASN A 244 25.84 -4.52 -8.05
CA ASN A 244 24.46 -4.22 -8.34
C ASN A 244 24.43 -3.26 -9.52
N ASP A 245 23.94 -3.74 -10.66
CA ASP A 245 23.60 -2.93 -11.84
C ASP A 245 22.20 -3.29 -12.34
N PHE A 246 21.66 -2.50 -13.27
CA PHE A 246 20.38 -2.79 -13.91
C PHE A 246 20.26 -4.24 -14.40
N PHE A 247 21.28 -4.76 -15.10
CA PHE A 247 21.25 -6.10 -15.67
C PHE A 247 21.30 -7.20 -14.62
N SER A 248 21.84 -6.94 -13.43
CA SER A 248 21.84 -7.86 -12.29
C SER A 248 20.45 -7.94 -11.64
N HIS A 249 19.67 -6.85 -11.70
CA HIS A 249 18.37 -6.73 -11.03
C HIS A 249 17.17 -7.00 -11.92
N PHE A 250 17.31 -6.87 -13.25
CA PHE A 250 16.21 -6.98 -14.19
C PHE A 250 16.59 -7.93 -15.32
N LYS A 251 16.02 -9.13 -15.29
CA LYS A 251 16.33 -10.23 -16.20
C LYS A 251 15.23 -10.40 -17.22
N ASP A 252 15.61 -10.41 -18.49
CA ASP A 252 14.66 -10.61 -19.58
C ASP A 252 14.25 -12.09 -19.69
N HIS A 253 12.95 -12.31 -19.79
CA HIS A 253 12.39 -13.62 -20.10
C HIS A 253 12.18 -13.74 -21.61
N LEU A 254 13.17 -14.31 -22.31
CA LEU A 254 13.12 -14.49 -23.76
C LEU A 254 12.28 -15.72 -24.13
N ARG A 255 11.79 -15.78 -25.38
CA ARG A 255 11.00 -16.91 -25.94
C ARG A 255 11.74 -18.27 -25.98
N GLY A 256 12.91 -18.39 -25.35
CA GLY A 256 13.69 -19.62 -25.19
C GLY A 256 14.21 -19.85 -23.76
N GLY A 257 13.69 -19.13 -22.76
CA GLY A 257 14.11 -19.22 -21.36
C GLY A 257 14.71 -17.92 -20.82
N VAL A 258 15.05 -17.92 -19.53
CA VAL A 258 15.71 -16.78 -18.86
C VAL A 258 17.19 -16.78 -19.24
N GLN A 259 17.78 -15.60 -19.48
CA GLN A 259 19.23 -15.50 -19.66
C GLN A 259 19.98 -16.03 -18.42
N PRO A 260 21.17 -16.64 -18.57
CA PRO A 260 21.96 -17.07 -17.42
C PRO A 260 22.08 -15.96 -16.37
N VAL A 261 21.64 -16.26 -15.15
CA VAL A 261 21.65 -15.28 -14.07
C VAL A 261 22.91 -15.48 -13.24
N HIS A 262 23.86 -14.57 -13.46
CA HIS A 262 25.07 -14.47 -12.66
C HIS A 262 24.87 -13.40 -11.58
N ILE A 263 25.08 -13.80 -10.32
CA ILE A 263 25.03 -12.90 -9.18
C ILE A 263 26.44 -12.80 -8.60
N LYS A 264 26.96 -11.58 -8.52
CA LYS A 264 28.33 -11.31 -8.09
C LYS A 264 28.36 -10.76 -6.69
N PHE A 265 29.12 -11.40 -5.82
CA PHE A 265 29.47 -10.94 -4.49
C PHE A 265 30.96 -10.66 -4.42
N ASN A 266 31.35 -9.69 -3.61
CA ASN A 266 32.72 -9.36 -3.30
C ASN A 266 32.89 -9.51 -1.79
N ILE A 267 33.88 -10.30 -1.39
CA ILE A 267 34.22 -10.54 0.00
C ILE A 267 35.62 -10.01 0.27
N SER A 268 35.79 -9.31 1.38
CA SER A 268 37.09 -8.78 1.77
C SER A 268 37.26 -8.77 3.28
N GLY A 269 38.52 -8.73 3.73
CA GLY A 269 38.86 -8.65 5.15
C GLY A 269 38.60 -9.94 5.93
N LEU A 270 38.72 -11.11 5.28
CA LEU A 270 38.57 -12.41 5.93
C LEU A 270 39.77 -12.75 6.80
N ASN A 271 39.49 -13.45 7.90
CA ASN A 271 40.51 -14.09 8.72
C ASN A 271 40.51 -15.58 8.38
N TYR A 272 41.55 -16.04 7.70
CA TYR A 272 41.67 -17.41 7.17
C TYR A 272 42.16 -18.43 8.21
N ASP A 273 42.49 -18.00 9.44
CA ASP A 273 42.81 -18.93 10.54
C ASP A 273 41.55 -19.67 11.06
N HIS A 274 40.37 -19.19 10.64
CA HIS A 274 39.08 -19.74 10.97
C HIS A 274 38.36 -20.25 9.71
N LYS A 275 37.37 -21.13 9.87
CA LYS A 275 36.60 -21.64 8.74
C LYS A 275 35.59 -20.59 8.28
N ASN A 276 35.79 -20.05 7.08
CA ASN A 276 34.86 -19.10 6.47
C ASN A 276 33.94 -19.81 5.46
N THR A 277 32.63 -19.62 5.59
CA THR A 277 31.64 -20.16 4.64
C THR A 277 30.66 -19.09 4.18
N LEU A 278 30.26 -19.15 2.91
CA LEU A 278 29.22 -18.34 2.33
C LEU A 278 28.00 -19.19 2.03
N HIS A 279 26.88 -18.88 2.67
CA HIS A 279 25.60 -19.52 2.44
C HIS A 279 24.76 -18.62 1.54
N LEU A 280 24.43 -19.10 0.35
CA LEU A 280 23.59 -18.41 -0.62
C LEU A 280 22.23 -19.09 -0.70
N THR A 281 21.16 -18.31 -0.61
CA THR A 281 19.78 -18.83 -0.70
C THR A 281 18.96 -17.95 -1.63
N LEU A 282 18.27 -18.58 -2.58
CA LEU A 282 17.35 -17.95 -3.52
C LEU A 282 15.91 -18.34 -3.13
N ARG A 283 15.06 -17.36 -2.89
CA ARG A 283 13.62 -17.53 -2.64
C ARG A 283 12.79 -16.82 -3.70
N ASP A 284 11.61 -17.35 -4.00
CA ASP A 284 10.63 -16.69 -4.84
C ASP A 284 9.69 -15.76 -4.03
N SER A 285 8.69 -15.17 -4.70
CA SER A 285 7.67 -14.33 -4.06
C SER A 285 6.90 -15.05 -2.95
N SER A 286 6.76 -16.37 -3.04
CA SER A 286 6.06 -17.24 -2.08
C SER A 286 6.96 -17.72 -0.93
N GLU A 287 8.16 -17.17 -0.78
CA GLU A 287 9.19 -17.56 0.20
C GLU A 287 9.72 -18.99 0.03
N MET A 288 9.39 -19.66 -1.07
CA MET A 288 9.87 -21.01 -1.31
C MET A 288 11.32 -20.96 -1.76
N VAL A 289 12.19 -21.74 -1.12
CA VAL A 289 13.59 -21.87 -1.51
C VAL A 289 13.65 -22.57 -2.86
N ARG A 290 14.16 -21.87 -3.88
CA ARG A 290 14.32 -22.38 -5.24
C ARG A 290 15.70 -22.97 -5.46
N GLN A 291 16.74 -22.32 -4.94
CA GLN A 291 18.13 -22.75 -5.05
C GLN A 291 18.90 -22.34 -3.79
N GLN A 292 19.94 -23.11 -3.46
CA GLN A 292 20.87 -22.79 -2.38
C GLN A 292 22.28 -23.27 -2.76
N GLU A 293 23.29 -22.55 -2.29
CA GLU A 293 24.69 -22.93 -2.47
C GLU A 293 25.46 -22.67 -1.17
N LEU A 294 26.34 -23.61 -0.81
CA LEU A 294 27.29 -23.44 0.27
C LEU A 294 28.69 -23.43 -0.32
N ARG A 295 29.41 -22.32 -0.16
CA ARG A 295 30.82 -22.21 -0.53
C ARG A 295 31.71 -22.13 0.70
N VAL A 296 32.77 -22.93 0.71
CA VAL A 296 33.88 -22.76 1.65
C VAL A 296 34.85 -21.77 1.02
N ILE A 297 35.27 -20.77 1.77
CA ILE A 297 36.20 -19.74 1.31
C ILE A 297 37.58 -20.05 1.87
N GLU A 298 38.49 -20.46 0.99
CA GLU A 298 39.85 -20.87 1.33
C GLU A 298 40.84 -19.74 1.08
N ARG A 299 42.00 -19.80 1.75
CA ARG A 299 43.06 -18.83 1.56
C ARG A 299 43.58 -18.89 0.12
N PRO A 300 43.83 -17.76 -0.56
CA PRO A 300 44.47 -17.77 -1.87
C PRO A 300 45.80 -18.52 -1.85
N ASP A 301 46.02 -19.39 -2.84
CA ASP A 301 47.25 -20.20 -2.97
C ASP A 301 48.49 -19.36 -3.27
N ASP A 302 48.31 -18.18 -3.88
CA ASP A 302 49.40 -17.27 -4.24
C ASP A 302 49.89 -16.49 -2.99
N PRO A 303 51.11 -16.74 -2.50
CA PRO A 303 51.63 -16.07 -1.31
C PRO A 303 51.97 -14.59 -1.53
N THR A 304 51.95 -14.09 -2.77
CA THR A 304 52.19 -12.67 -3.08
C THR A 304 50.96 -11.80 -2.89
N VAL A 305 49.79 -12.41 -2.67
CA VAL A 305 48.54 -11.72 -2.41
C VAL A 305 48.58 -11.00 -1.06
N ASP A 306 48.40 -9.68 -1.11
CA ASP A 306 48.15 -8.87 0.08
C ASP A 306 46.70 -9.07 0.54
N LEU A 307 46.51 -9.91 1.56
CA LEU A 307 45.19 -10.27 2.09
C LEU A 307 44.42 -9.07 2.64
N ASP A 308 45.10 -8.03 3.13
CA ASP A 308 44.45 -6.83 3.66
C ASP A 308 43.84 -5.96 2.54
N ASN A 309 44.33 -6.11 1.31
CA ASN A 309 43.84 -5.41 0.12
C ASN A 309 43.14 -6.34 -0.89
N TRP A 310 42.97 -7.61 -0.54
CA TRP A 310 42.36 -8.60 -1.40
C TRP A 310 40.83 -8.50 -1.36
N VAL A 311 40.22 -8.59 -2.54
CA VAL A 311 38.78 -8.73 -2.73
C VAL A 311 38.55 -10.01 -3.50
N GLU A 312 37.82 -10.94 -2.90
CA GLU A 312 37.46 -12.21 -3.52
C GLU A 312 36.11 -12.07 -4.25
N PRO A 313 36.10 -12.11 -5.60
CA PRO A 313 34.87 -12.09 -6.36
C PRO A 313 34.24 -13.50 -6.40
N ILE A 314 33.04 -13.63 -5.85
CA ILE A 314 32.24 -14.85 -5.90
C ILE A 314 31.13 -14.65 -6.92
N THR A 315 31.10 -15.47 -7.97
CA THR A 315 29.98 -15.52 -8.92
C THR A 315 29.13 -16.76 -8.66
N TRP A 316 27.86 -16.56 -8.33
CA TRP A 316 26.85 -17.61 -8.27
C TRP A 316 26.11 -17.68 -9.60
N GLU A 317 26.16 -18.84 -10.26
CA GLU A 317 25.42 -19.12 -11.49
C GLU A 317 24.10 -19.80 -11.12
N LEU A 318 22.98 -19.10 -11.31
CA LEU A 318 21.66 -19.68 -11.07
C LEU A 318 21.23 -20.52 -12.28
N SER A 319 20.66 -21.69 -12.01
CA SER A 319 20.02 -22.48 -13.07
C SER A 319 18.78 -21.75 -13.58
N ALA A 320 18.82 -21.33 -14.85
CA ALA A 320 17.74 -20.62 -15.53
C ALA A 320 16.62 -21.55 -16.05
N GLU A 321 16.85 -22.87 -16.08
CA GLU A 321 16.00 -23.85 -16.77
C GLU A 321 14.56 -23.92 -16.26
N ASN A 322 14.26 -23.36 -15.08
CA ASN A 322 12.91 -23.34 -14.49
C ASN A 322 12.56 -22.02 -13.82
N MET A 323 13.23 -20.92 -14.18
CA MET A 323 12.89 -19.59 -13.64
C MET A 323 11.73 -19.02 -14.44
N GLU A 324 10.59 -18.83 -13.78
CA GLU A 324 9.43 -18.17 -14.36
C GLU A 324 9.54 -16.64 -14.18
N ILE A 325 8.69 -15.89 -14.88
CA ILE A 325 8.51 -14.45 -14.61
C ILE A 325 8.11 -14.29 -13.13
N GLY A 326 8.74 -13.35 -12.43
CA GLY A 326 8.47 -13.17 -11.01
C GLY A 326 9.60 -12.47 -10.26
N PHE A 327 9.36 -12.32 -8.95
CA PHE A 327 10.29 -11.72 -8.01
C PHE A 327 11.13 -12.79 -7.32
N TYR A 328 12.43 -12.52 -7.19
CA TYR A 328 13.37 -13.40 -6.53
C TYR A 328 14.23 -12.63 -5.52
N GLN A 329 14.35 -13.18 -4.32
CA GLN A 329 15.19 -12.63 -3.26
C GLN A 329 16.40 -13.54 -3.05
N ILE A 330 17.57 -12.92 -2.89
CA ILE A 330 18.82 -13.58 -2.57
C ILE A 330 19.26 -13.15 -1.19
N THR A 331 19.54 -14.13 -0.35
CA THR A 331 20.22 -13.93 0.93
C THR A 331 21.62 -14.54 0.85
N ALA A 332 22.62 -13.74 1.19
CA ALA A 332 24.00 -14.16 1.32
C ALA A 332 24.44 -13.99 2.79
N GLU A 333 24.78 -15.09 3.45
CA GLU A 333 25.29 -15.11 4.83
C GLU A 333 26.74 -15.57 4.84
N LEU A 334 27.65 -14.66 5.23
CA LEU A 334 29.04 -14.98 5.51
C LEU A 334 29.16 -15.42 6.96
N LYS A 335 29.68 -16.63 7.18
CA LYS A 335 29.88 -17.22 8.50
C LYS A 335 31.34 -17.52 8.77
N ARG A 336 31.75 -17.39 10.02
CA ARG A 336 33.04 -17.85 10.55
C ARG A 336 32.76 -18.80 11.71
N ASP A 337 33.27 -20.03 11.61
CA ASP A 337 33.02 -21.09 12.59
C ASP A 337 31.53 -21.20 12.99
N ASN A 338 30.65 -21.12 11.97
CA ASN A 338 29.18 -21.15 12.08
C ASN A 338 28.51 -19.89 12.65
N SER A 339 29.27 -18.87 13.06
CA SER A 339 28.75 -17.57 13.54
C SER A 339 28.58 -16.60 12.36
N VAL A 340 27.44 -15.91 12.27
CA VAL A 340 27.14 -14.98 11.16
C VAL A 340 27.94 -13.68 11.34
N LEU A 341 28.87 -13.42 10.41
CA LEU A 341 29.68 -12.19 10.43
C LEU A 341 29.04 -11.06 9.65
N ALA A 342 28.51 -11.37 8.48
CA ALA A 342 27.85 -10.42 7.61
C ALA A 342 26.68 -11.10 6.90
N LYS A 343 25.60 -10.35 6.73
CA LYS A 343 24.43 -10.76 5.96
C LYS A 343 24.13 -9.69 4.94
N GLN A 344 23.91 -10.10 3.70
CA GLN A 344 23.48 -9.23 2.64
C GLN A 344 22.23 -9.78 1.98
N GLU A 345 21.28 -8.90 1.71
CA GLU A 345 20.09 -9.21 0.94
C GLU A 345 20.07 -8.37 -0.34
N THR A 346 19.74 -9.02 -1.45
CA THR A 346 19.49 -8.38 -2.73
C THR A 346 18.34 -9.11 -3.42
N SER A 347 17.91 -8.59 -4.56
CA SER A 347 16.77 -9.12 -5.28
C SER A 347 16.90 -8.82 -6.76
N PHE A 348 16.14 -9.57 -7.55
CA PHE A 348 15.96 -9.31 -8.97
C PHE A 348 14.56 -9.73 -9.40
N ALA A 349 14.14 -9.20 -10.53
CA ALA A 349 12.90 -9.57 -11.19
C ALA A 349 13.22 -10.20 -12.54
N VAL A 350 12.60 -11.35 -12.80
CA VAL A 350 12.51 -11.94 -14.14
C VAL A 350 11.23 -11.39 -14.76
N MET A 351 11.32 -10.73 -15.91
CA MET A 351 10.18 -10.10 -16.57
C MET A 351 10.42 -9.96 -18.08
N GLU A 352 9.36 -9.71 -18.84
CA GLU A 352 9.50 -9.33 -20.26
C GLU A 352 9.94 -7.86 -20.34
N LEU A 353 11.16 -7.58 -20.80
CA LEU A 353 11.63 -6.20 -20.91
C LEU A 353 10.85 -5.44 -22.00
N VAL A 354 10.46 -4.21 -21.68
CA VAL A 354 9.88 -3.28 -22.63
C VAL A 354 10.99 -2.82 -23.59
N GLY A 355 10.84 -3.15 -24.87
CA GLY A 355 11.77 -2.73 -25.92
C GLY A 355 11.13 -1.71 -26.88
N TYR A 356 11.95 -1.07 -27.72
CA TYR A 356 11.49 -0.14 -28.76
C TYR A 356 10.51 -0.76 -29.78
N LYS A 357 10.44 -2.09 -29.82
CA LYS A 357 9.50 -2.86 -30.66
C LYS A 357 8.14 -3.10 -29.98
N ASP A 358 8.00 -2.76 -28.70
CA ASP A 358 6.71 -2.82 -28.01
C ASP A 358 5.82 -1.70 -28.58
N PRO A 359 4.63 -2.01 -29.13
CA PRO A 359 3.69 -1.00 -29.64
C PRO A 359 3.38 0.10 -28.61
N ASP A 360 3.44 -0.25 -27.32
CA ASP A 360 3.11 0.63 -26.22
C ASP A 360 4.32 1.47 -25.74
N PHE A 361 5.53 1.30 -26.30
CA PHE A 361 6.77 1.93 -25.80
C PHE A 361 6.70 3.46 -25.77
N ASN A 362 6.09 4.08 -26.79
CA ASN A 362 5.98 5.54 -26.91
C ASN A 362 4.69 6.10 -26.28
N LEU A 363 3.84 5.26 -25.68
CA LEU A 363 2.59 5.73 -25.11
C LEU A 363 2.85 6.55 -23.85
N LYS A 364 2.25 7.75 -23.83
CA LYS A 364 2.17 8.58 -22.62
C LYS A 364 1.20 7.95 -21.63
N GLY A 365 1.35 8.27 -20.37
CA GLY A 365 0.51 7.74 -19.30
C GLY A 365 0.57 8.62 -18.06
N GLU A 366 -0.25 8.24 -17.09
CA GLU A 366 -0.44 8.97 -15.83
C GLU A 366 0.38 8.41 -14.66
N PHE A 367 1.02 7.25 -14.83
CA PHE A 367 1.75 6.60 -13.74
C PHE A 367 3.15 7.21 -13.57
N GLY A 368 3.56 7.42 -12.32
CA GLY A 368 4.82 8.04 -11.98
C GLY A 368 5.43 7.56 -10.68
N TRP A 369 6.67 7.95 -10.45
CA TRP A 369 7.40 7.68 -9.23
C TRP A 369 7.77 8.96 -8.50
N SER A 370 7.74 8.90 -7.17
CA SER A 370 8.29 9.94 -6.33
C SER A 370 9.48 9.44 -5.52
N ILE A 371 10.55 10.23 -5.52
CA ILE A 371 11.79 9.98 -4.80
C ILE A 371 11.96 11.11 -3.78
N HIS A 372 12.16 10.77 -2.51
CA HIS A 372 12.22 11.75 -1.42
C HIS A 372 13.63 12.03 -0.93
N SER A 373 14.60 11.20 -1.29
CA SER A 373 15.99 11.33 -0.83
C SER A 373 16.96 11.29 -1.99
N GLU A 374 18.13 11.86 -1.75
CA GLU A 374 19.25 11.72 -2.67
C GLU A 374 19.65 10.25 -2.83
N LEU A 375 20.06 9.92 -4.04
CA LEU A 375 20.48 8.58 -4.40
C LEU A 375 21.99 8.57 -4.67
N PRO A 376 22.69 7.47 -4.36
CA PRO A 376 24.05 7.27 -4.81
C PRO A 376 24.17 7.38 -6.34
N SER A 377 25.31 7.87 -6.84
CA SER A 377 25.51 8.07 -8.29
C SER A 377 25.27 6.81 -9.12
N HIS A 378 25.75 5.64 -8.67
CA HIS A 378 25.53 4.37 -9.38
C HIS A 378 24.04 4.02 -9.54
N VAL A 379 23.20 4.37 -8.57
CA VAL A 379 21.74 4.16 -8.68
C VAL A 379 21.12 5.18 -9.65
N LEU A 380 21.62 6.42 -9.67
CA LEU A 380 21.17 7.44 -10.62
C LEU A 380 21.49 7.06 -12.06
N ASP A 381 22.66 6.50 -12.30
CA ASP A 381 23.11 6.06 -13.63
C ASP A 381 22.19 4.96 -14.20
N ASP A 382 21.70 4.06 -13.35
CA ASP A 382 20.77 3.00 -13.74
C ASP A 382 19.29 3.41 -13.73
N LEU A 383 18.93 4.46 -12.99
CA LEU A 383 17.53 4.85 -12.77
C LEU A 383 16.79 5.15 -14.07
N GLY A 384 17.48 5.64 -15.10
CA GLY A 384 16.88 5.84 -16.42
C GLY A 384 16.51 4.54 -17.13
N ASN A 385 17.35 3.50 -17.03
CA ASN A 385 17.02 2.16 -17.52
C ASN A 385 15.87 1.54 -16.71
N ILE A 386 15.95 1.63 -15.37
CA ILE A 386 14.94 1.09 -14.45
C ILE A 386 13.58 1.72 -14.71
N SER A 387 13.52 3.06 -14.79
CA SER A 387 12.28 3.80 -15.01
C SER A 387 11.65 3.49 -16.38
N GLY A 388 12.46 3.31 -17.42
CA GLY A 388 11.99 2.86 -18.74
C GLY A 388 11.34 1.48 -18.73
N GLN A 389 11.65 0.64 -17.74
CA GLN A 389 11.05 -0.69 -17.58
C GLN A 389 9.86 -0.73 -16.62
N ALA A 390 9.67 0.31 -15.79
CA ALA A 390 8.67 0.34 -14.73
C ALA A 390 7.25 0.69 -15.19
N GLY A 391 7.07 1.02 -16.48
CA GLY A 391 5.78 1.45 -17.02
C GLY A 391 5.35 2.84 -16.58
N ILE A 392 6.30 3.70 -16.16
CA ILE A 392 6.03 5.07 -15.73
C ILE A 392 6.26 6.07 -16.85
N ASN A 393 5.61 7.23 -16.72
CA ASN A 393 5.76 8.38 -17.62
C ASN A 393 6.09 9.67 -16.85
N TRP A 394 6.21 9.60 -15.52
CA TRP A 394 6.50 10.75 -14.66
C TRP A 394 7.49 10.41 -13.55
N LEU A 395 8.42 11.31 -13.26
CA LEU A 395 9.40 11.14 -12.18
C LEU A 395 9.56 12.44 -11.37
N LYS A 396 9.22 12.40 -10.08
CA LYS A 396 9.49 13.46 -9.11
C LYS A 396 10.84 13.22 -8.43
N TYR A 397 11.71 14.23 -8.44
CA TYR A 397 13.03 14.17 -7.81
C TYR A 397 13.40 15.49 -7.11
N PRO A 398 14.04 15.47 -5.93
CA PRO A 398 14.46 16.67 -5.22
C PRO A 398 15.63 17.37 -5.91
N VAL A 399 15.50 18.68 -6.16
CA VAL A 399 16.50 19.48 -6.92
C VAL A 399 16.95 20.76 -6.20
N TRP A 400 16.44 21.02 -4.99
CA TRP A 400 16.81 22.21 -4.22
C TRP A 400 18.08 21.97 -3.41
N LYS A 401 19.24 22.42 -3.89
CA LYS A 401 20.52 22.37 -3.15
C LYS A 401 21.41 23.58 -3.41
N HIS A 402 22.52 23.63 -2.67
CA HIS A 402 23.57 24.64 -2.78
C HIS A 402 24.38 24.54 -4.09
N SER A 403 24.95 25.69 -4.47
CA SER A 403 25.41 26.09 -5.78
C SER A 403 26.80 25.58 -6.22
N PHE A 404 27.15 24.32 -5.98
CA PHE A 404 28.34 23.75 -6.64
C PHE A 404 27.91 22.89 -7.84
N GLU A 405 28.32 23.31 -9.04
CA GLU A 405 27.93 22.70 -10.32
C GLU A 405 28.24 21.20 -10.40
N SER A 406 29.25 20.70 -9.68
CA SER A 406 29.67 19.29 -9.70
C SER A 406 28.62 18.32 -9.16
N ASP A 407 27.81 18.75 -8.18
CA ASP A 407 26.93 17.85 -7.42
C ASP A 407 25.54 17.70 -8.07
N GLN A 408 25.24 18.51 -9.08
CA GLN A 408 23.95 18.51 -9.82
C GLN A 408 24.01 17.81 -11.18
N GLN A 409 25.22 17.62 -11.74
CA GLN A 409 25.40 17.00 -13.05
C GLN A 409 24.74 15.62 -13.17
N PRO A 410 24.86 14.69 -12.19
CA PRO A 410 24.22 13.37 -12.30
C PRO A 410 22.69 13.47 -12.42
N VAL A 411 22.06 14.39 -11.70
CA VAL A 411 20.60 14.60 -11.75
C VAL A 411 20.18 15.23 -13.07
N ALA A 412 20.98 16.16 -13.60
CA ALA A 412 20.71 16.75 -14.91
C ALA A 412 20.87 15.72 -16.05
N MET A 413 21.87 14.82 -15.95
CA MET A 413 22.03 13.70 -16.87
C MET A 413 20.84 12.73 -16.79
N LEU A 414 20.40 12.37 -15.57
CA LEU A 414 19.18 11.59 -15.35
C LEU A 414 17.98 12.22 -16.04
N PHE A 415 17.74 13.53 -15.84
CA PHE A 415 16.60 14.21 -16.46
C PHE A 415 16.66 14.23 -17.99
N LYS A 416 17.86 14.29 -18.57
CA LYS A 416 18.04 14.13 -20.02
C LYS A 416 17.75 12.70 -20.47
N ASP A 417 18.24 11.69 -19.76
CA ASP A 417 18.02 10.27 -20.09
C ASP A 417 16.52 9.90 -20.01
N ILE A 418 15.84 10.22 -18.90
CA ILE A 418 14.41 9.90 -18.75
C ILE A 418 13.55 10.68 -19.76
N ALA A 419 13.91 11.93 -20.10
CA ALA A 419 13.22 12.69 -21.13
C ALA A 419 13.36 12.04 -22.51
N SER A 420 14.52 11.46 -22.84
CA SER A 420 14.73 10.72 -24.09
C SER A 420 13.85 9.46 -24.20
N ARG A 421 13.36 8.96 -23.06
CA ARG A 421 12.44 7.81 -22.93
C ARG A 421 10.98 8.22 -22.81
N GLY A 422 10.66 9.50 -23.00
CA GLY A 422 9.29 10.02 -22.90
C GLY A 422 8.76 10.15 -21.47
N ILE A 423 9.63 10.12 -20.46
CA ILE A 423 9.29 10.31 -19.05
C ILE A 423 9.44 11.79 -18.69
N THR A 424 8.38 12.37 -18.12
CA THR A 424 8.34 13.77 -17.72
C THR A 424 8.96 13.96 -16.33
N SER A 425 9.95 14.85 -16.23
CA SER A 425 10.59 15.20 -14.96
C SER A 425 9.78 16.24 -14.18
N VAL A 426 9.76 16.09 -12.86
CA VAL A 426 9.18 17.03 -11.92
C VAL A 426 10.22 17.40 -10.87
N GLY A 427 10.59 18.68 -10.81
CA GLY A 427 11.54 19.21 -9.83
C GLY A 427 10.85 19.48 -8.50
N VAL A 428 11.30 18.84 -7.42
CA VAL A 428 10.74 19.01 -6.08
C VAL A 428 11.62 19.92 -5.23
N LEU A 429 11.02 21.01 -4.72
CA LEU A 429 11.67 21.98 -3.85
C LEU A 429 11.32 21.71 -2.38
N GLN A 430 11.91 20.66 -1.79
CA GLN A 430 11.55 20.17 -0.44
C GLN A 430 12.58 20.39 0.68
N ALA A 431 13.85 20.61 0.34
CA ALA A 431 14.94 20.71 1.31
C ALA A 431 15.74 22.00 1.04
N PRO A 432 15.28 23.17 1.52
CA PRO A 432 16.04 24.40 1.35
C PRO A 432 17.43 24.28 2.01
N PRO A 433 18.44 25.03 1.51
CA PRO A 433 19.78 25.03 2.10
C PRO A 433 19.74 25.28 3.62
N PRO A 434 20.58 24.61 4.42
CA PRO A 434 20.58 24.76 5.88
C PRO A 434 20.67 26.21 6.34
N GLU A 435 21.44 27.06 5.65
CA GLU A 435 21.62 28.48 5.97
C GLU A 435 20.35 29.30 5.77
N LEU A 436 19.50 28.89 4.83
CA LEU A 436 18.17 29.47 4.64
C LEU A 436 17.23 28.95 5.72
N ARG A 437 17.28 27.64 6.01
CA ARG A 437 16.44 27.02 7.03
C ARG A 437 16.70 27.61 8.43
N GLU A 438 17.95 27.90 8.77
CA GLU A 438 18.35 28.52 10.04
C GLU A 438 17.78 29.94 10.27
N GLN A 439 17.36 30.64 9.20
CA GLN A 439 16.72 31.95 9.31
C GLN A 439 15.29 31.87 9.87
N PHE A 440 14.64 30.71 9.74
CA PHE A 440 13.31 30.44 10.25
C PHE A 440 13.41 29.78 11.63
N LYS A 441 13.33 30.59 12.68
CA LYS A 441 13.54 30.19 14.07
C LYS A 441 12.37 29.32 14.62
N LEU A 442 12.68 28.14 15.18
CA LEU A 442 11.93 27.20 16.06
C LEU A 442 10.79 26.42 15.43
N ASP A 443 9.96 27.08 14.63
CA ASP A 443 8.71 26.49 14.17
C ASP A 443 8.72 26.36 12.65
N TRP A 444 9.71 25.64 12.08
CA TRP A 444 9.72 25.33 10.65
C TRP A 444 8.43 24.59 10.30
N SER A 445 7.44 25.33 9.80
CA SER A 445 6.12 24.80 9.46
C SER A 445 6.05 24.21 8.06
N GLY A 446 7.16 24.29 7.30
CA GLY A 446 7.33 23.76 5.95
C GLY A 446 7.77 24.82 4.94
N VAL A 447 7.90 24.41 3.68
CA VAL A 447 8.51 25.23 2.61
C VAL A 447 7.74 26.52 2.33
N ARG A 448 6.46 26.58 2.68
CA ARG A 448 5.66 27.81 2.61
C ARG A 448 6.36 29.02 3.24
N GLU A 449 7.07 28.86 4.35
CA GLU A 449 7.73 29.99 5.03
C GLU A 449 8.73 30.72 4.13
N VAL A 450 9.43 29.98 3.27
CA VAL A 450 10.36 30.55 2.29
C VAL A 450 9.61 31.33 1.22
N PHE A 451 8.51 30.77 0.70
CA PHE A 451 7.75 31.40 -0.38
C PHE A 451 6.85 32.55 0.08
N ASN A 452 6.61 32.68 1.39
CA ASN A 452 6.01 33.86 2.01
C ASN A 452 6.98 35.05 2.15
N MET A 453 8.29 34.83 1.96
CA MET A 453 9.23 35.95 1.87
C MET A 453 8.98 36.78 0.60
N SER A 454 9.55 37.99 0.54
CA SER A 454 9.54 38.76 -0.70
C SER A 454 10.18 37.98 -1.85
N ARG A 455 9.68 38.15 -3.09
CA ARG A 455 10.23 37.48 -4.29
C ARG A 455 11.75 37.62 -4.40
N LYS A 456 12.27 38.82 -4.15
CA LYS A 456 13.71 39.12 -4.19
C LYS A 456 14.50 38.31 -3.16
N SER A 457 13.90 37.98 -2.01
CA SER A 457 14.54 37.23 -0.94
C SER A 457 14.68 35.75 -1.29
N TRP A 458 13.60 35.10 -1.71
CA TRP A 458 13.65 33.66 -2.01
C TRP A 458 14.25 33.34 -3.40
N SER A 459 14.14 34.25 -4.38
CA SER A 459 14.63 33.98 -5.75
C SER A 459 16.14 33.72 -5.80
N ARG A 460 16.92 34.45 -5.00
CA ARG A 460 18.39 34.29 -4.88
C ARG A 460 18.79 32.86 -4.51
N TRP A 461 17.97 32.17 -3.72
CA TRP A 461 18.22 30.80 -3.28
C TRP A 461 17.78 29.74 -4.30
N LEU A 462 17.07 30.14 -5.35
CA LEU A 462 16.62 29.27 -6.43
C LEU A 462 17.37 29.49 -7.75
N GLU A 463 18.09 30.61 -7.90
CA GLU A 463 18.88 30.93 -9.11
C GLU A 463 19.71 29.74 -9.65
N PRO A 464 20.50 29.02 -8.82
CA PRO A 464 21.30 27.89 -9.31
C PRO A 464 20.43 26.73 -9.83
N THR A 465 19.40 26.34 -9.07
CA THR A 465 18.47 25.27 -9.44
C THR A 465 17.71 25.62 -10.71
N VAL A 466 17.21 26.85 -10.83
CA VAL A 466 16.47 27.34 -12.00
C VAL A 466 17.37 27.37 -13.23
N ALA A 467 18.58 27.92 -13.10
CA ALA A 467 19.54 27.96 -14.20
C ALA A 467 19.90 26.56 -14.72
N HIS A 468 20.00 25.56 -13.82
CA HIS A 468 20.43 24.21 -14.19
C HIS A 468 19.31 23.35 -14.78
N PHE A 469 18.07 23.51 -14.31
CA PHE A 469 16.99 22.57 -14.61
C PHE A 469 15.81 23.16 -15.39
N SER A 470 15.65 24.49 -15.49
CA SER A 470 14.46 25.08 -16.13
C SER A 470 14.33 24.80 -17.63
N SER A 471 15.41 24.38 -18.31
CA SER A 471 15.33 23.94 -19.70
C SER A 471 14.78 22.51 -19.88
N THR A 472 14.88 21.66 -18.85
CA THR A 472 14.44 20.25 -18.89
C THR A 472 13.20 19.98 -18.04
N VAL A 473 12.91 20.83 -17.05
CA VAL A 473 11.81 20.65 -16.08
C VAL A 473 10.72 21.68 -16.30
N GLN A 474 9.53 21.21 -16.67
CA GLN A 474 8.34 22.07 -16.83
C GLN A 474 7.44 22.07 -15.58
N TYR A 475 7.50 21.00 -14.77
CA TYR A 475 6.65 20.81 -13.60
C TYR A 475 7.47 20.94 -12.33
N TRP A 476 7.02 21.80 -11.42
CA TRP A 476 7.73 22.11 -10.19
C TRP A 476 6.80 21.95 -9.00
N GLN A 477 7.23 21.22 -7.98
CA GLN A 477 6.49 21.10 -6.73
C GLN A 477 7.16 21.91 -5.64
N LEU A 478 6.38 22.75 -4.94
CA LEU A 478 6.83 23.47 -3.75
C LEU A 478 6.56 22.57 -2.53
N GLY A 479 7.62 22.25 -1.78
CA GLY A 479 7.54 21.29 -0.69
C GLY A 479 7.61 19.83 -1.16
N GLY A 480 7.93 18.95 -0.20
CA GLY A 480 7.93 17.51 -0.42
C GLY A 480 6.52 16.94 -0.43
N ASP A 481 6.40 15.64 -0.71
CA ASP A 481 5.10 14.95 -0.70
C ASP A 481 4.50 14.79 0.70
N GLU A 482 5.21 15.16 1.76
CA GLU A 482 4.70 15.21 3.14
C GLU A 482 4.51 16.66 3.64
N ASP A 483 4.79 17.67 2.81
CA ASP A 483 4.72 19.08 3.22
C ASP A 483 3.30 19.65 3.08
N LEU A 484 2.53 19.65 4.18
CA LEU A 484 1.17 20.23 4.19
C LEU A 484 1.14 21.73 4.49
N SER A 485 2.28 22.43 4.48
CA SER A 485 2.37 23.82 4.94
C SER A 485 1.50 24.81 4.16
N PHE A 486 1.21 24.53 2.90
CA PHE A 486 0.35 25.35 2.03
C PHE A 486 -1.16 25.12 2.25
N VAL A 487 -1.56 24.10 3.00
CA VAL A 487 -2.98 23.81 3.26
C VAL A 487 -3.60 24.94 4.09
N GLY A 488 -4.73 25.47 3.63
CA GLY A 488 -5.44 26.58 4.30
C GLY A 488 -4.87 27.98 4.03
N GLU A 489 -3.85 28.11 3.18
CA GLU A 489 -3.28 29.41 2.83
C GLU A 489 -4.22 30.24 1.94
N LYS A 490 -4.55 31.46 2.39
CA LYS A 490 -5.43 32.38 1.63
C LYS A 490 -4.76 32.93 0.36
N GLY A 491 -3.44 33.11 0.39
CA GLY A 491 -2.63 33.70 -0.68
C GLY A 491 -2.06 32.70 -1.71
N LEU A 492 -2.47 31.42 -1.66
CA LEU A 492 -1.86 30.36 -2.47
C LEU A 492 -1.79 30.69 -3.98
N GLY A 493 -2.85 31.30 -4.53
CA GLY A 493 -2.90 31.70 -5.94
C GLY A 493 -1.83 32.73 -6.32
N GLU A 494 -1.59 33.71 -5.45
CA GLU A 494 -0.56 34.74 -5.65
C GLU A 494 0.84 34.13 -5.56
N THR A 495 1.07 33.25 -4.57
CA THR A 495 2.33 32.52 -4.38
C THR A 495 2.66 31.67 -5.61
N VAL A 496 1.71 30.85 -6.06
CA VAL A 496 1.83 30.00 -7.27
C VAL A 496 2.15 30.85 -8.51
N ASN A 497 1.42 31.95 -8.72
CA ASN A 497 1.65 32.83 -9.86
C ASN A 497 3.01 33.54 -9.80
N SER A 498 3.44 33.99 -8.62
CA SER A 498 4.73 34.64 -8.41
C SER A 498 5.89 33.70 -8.73
N VAL A 499 5.81 32.45 -8.25
CA VAL A 499 6.82 31.41 -8.54
C VAL A 499 6.82 31.07 -10.02
N LYS A 500 5.65 30.78 -10.61
CA LYS A 500 5.54 30.49 -12.04
C LYS A 500 6.18 31.59 -12.90
N ASN A 501 5.83 32.85 -12.65
CA ASN A 501 6.37 33.98 -13.41
C ASN A 501 7.89 34.16 -13.28
N TYR A 502 8.49 33.67 -12.19
CA TYR A 502 9.94 33.65 -12.05
C TYR A 502 10.58 32.51 -12.85
N PHE A 503 9.99 31.32 -12.81
CA PHE A 503 10.51 30.16 -13.53
C PHE A 503 10.36 30.31 -15.05
N ASP A 504 9.28 30.95 -15.52
CA ASP A 504 9.05 31.28 -16.93
C ASP A 504 10.04 32.32 -17.51
N ILE A 505 10.93 32.92 -16.70
CA ILE A 505 12.02 33.77 -17.22
C ILE A 505 13.01 32.93 -18.03
N VAL A 506 13.31 31.73 -17.55
CA VAL A 506 14.27 30.78 -18.16
C VAL A 506 13.53 29.61 -18.82
N GLY A 507 12.56 29.04 -18.12
CA GLY A 507 11.68 28.00 -18.63
C GLY A 507 10.56 28.56 -19.50
N ARG A 508 9.77 27.67 -20.12
CA ARG A 508 8.51 28.04 -20.80
C ARG A 508 7.40 27.13 -20.33
N ASN A 509 6.21 27.69 -20.10
CA ASN A 509 4.99 26.96 -19.73
C ASN A 509 5.09 26.21 -18.40
N THR A 510 5.73 26.82 -17.40
CA THR A 510 5.90 26.23 -16.07
C THR A 510 4.56 25.96 -15.38
N LYS A 511 4.44 24.77 -14.77
CA LYS A 511 3.35 24.41 -13.84
C LYS A 511 3.91 24.27 -12.43
N VAL A 512 3.20 24.83 -11.45
CA VAL A 512 3.63 24.83 -10.04
C VAL A 512 2.60 24.11 -9.20
N GLY A 513 3.01 23.05 -8.51
CA GLY A 513 2.12 22.29 -7.64
C GLY A 513 2.51 22.34 -6.18
N VAL A 514 1.54 22.00 -5.34
CA VAL A 514 1.69 21.91 -3.89
C VAL A 514 1.02 20.64 -3.39
N ARG A 515 1.45 20.17 -2.22
CA ARG A 515 0.82 19.06 -1.52
C ARG A 515 -0.46 19.53 -0.80
N TRP A 516 -1.53 18.73 -0.86
CA TRP A 516 -2.87 19.08 -0.37
C TRP A 516 -3.60 17.91 0.30
N THR A 517 -4.51 18.13 1.26
CA THR A 517 -5.24 17.04 1.95
C THR A 517 -6.72 16.98 1.58
N TRP A 518 -7.30 15.79 1.61
CA TRP A 518 -8.75 15.59 1.42
C TRP A 518 -9.58 16.16 2.57
N ALA A 519 -8.98 16.36 3.75
CA ALA A 519 -9.65 16.92 4.92
C ALA A 519 -9.93 18.44 4.79
N SER A 520 -9.47 19.09 3.72
CA SER A 520 -9.63 20.52 3.48
C SER A 520 -10.29 20.77 2.12
N GLU A 521 -11.13 21.81 2.04
CA GLU A 521 -11.73 22.23 0.76
C GLU A 521 -10.65 22.51 -0.29
N LEU A 522 -10.93 22.18 -1.55
CA LEU A 522 -10.01 22.46 -2.64
C LEU A 522 -9.88 23.99 -2.87
N PRO A 523 -8.67 24.50 -3.17
CA PRO A 523 -8.45 25.93 -3.34
C PRO A 523 -9.20 26.49 -4.57
N LYS A 524 -9.87 27.64 -4.39
CA LYS A 524 -10.70 28.28 -5.43
C LYS A 524 -9.96 29.34 -6.25
N ASN A 525 -8.95 30.00 -5.66
CA ASN A 525 -8.26 31.16 -6.26
C ASN A 525 -6.96 30.77 -7.00
N VAL A 526 -6.90 29.58 -7.58
CA VAL A 526 -5.71 29.08 -8.28
C VAL A 526 -6.07 28.83 -9.74
N ILE A 527 -5.27 29.36 -10.66
CA ILE A 527 -5.49 29.19 -12.10
C ILE A 527 -5.16 27.73 -12.46
N PRO A 528 -6.13 26.93 -12.95
CA PRO A 528 -5.92 25.50 -13.20
C PRO A 528 -4.81 25.21 -14.21
N SER A 529 -4.66 26.06 -15.23
CA SER A 529 -3.65 25.89 -16.26
C SER A 529 -2.23 26.18 -15.76
N SER A 530 -2.01 26.72 -14.56
CA SER A 530 -0.67 26.98 -14.01
C SER A 530 -0.30 26.10 -12.84
N ALA A 531 -1.22 25.27 -12.34
CA ALA A 531 -1.05 24.57 -11.08
C ALA A 531 -1.47 23.10 -11.11
N PHE A 532 -1.08 22.37 -10.09
CA PHE A 532 -1.59 21.03 -9.78
C PHE A 532 -1.58 20.80 -8.27
N LEU A 533 -2.42 19.90 -7.77
CA LEU A 533 -2.44 19.50 -6.37
C LEU A 533 -1.97 18.06 -6.25
N THR A 534 -0.99 17.82 -5.39
CA THR A 534 -0.58 16.46 -5.04
C THR A 534 -1.33 16.03 -3.77
N ILE A 535 -2.08 14.95 -3.81
CA ILE A 535 -2.91 14.46 -2.70
C ILE A 535 -2.58 13.01 -2.39
N LYS A 536 -2.22 12.73 -1.14
CA LYS A 536 -1.98 11.36 -0.65
C LYS A 536 -3.29 10.63 -0.44
N ASN A 537 -3.34 9.36 -0.83
CA ASN A 537 -4.44 8.50 -0.49
C ASN A 537 -4.47 8.25 1.03
N GLU A 538 -5.66 8.20 1.62
CA GLU A 538 -5.80 7.91 3.06
C GLU A 538 -5.96 6.42 3.29
N ASN A 539 -5.34 5.92 4.36
CA ASN A 539 -5.70 4.61 4.91
C ASN A 539 -6.95 4.78 5.77
N PRO A 540 -7.90 3.82 5.75
CA PRO A 540 -9.07 3.88 6.60
C PRO A 540 -8.63 3.95 8.07
N VAL A 541 -9.07 5.01 8.76
CA VAL A 541 -8.85 5.15 10.21
C VAL A 541 -9.79 4.16 10.90
N ILE A 542 -9.22 3.13 11.49
CA ILE A 542 -9.96 2.21 12.36
C ILE A 542 -9.82 2.77 13.78
N ASP A 543 -10.77 3.58 14.23
CA ASP A 543 -10.79 3.99 15.64
C ASP A 543 -11.26 2.81 16.54
N GLU A 544 -10.92 2.87 17.82
CA GLU A 544 -11.29 1.82 18.80
C GLU A 544 -12.81 1.71 18.96
N GLU A 545 -13.57 2.79 18.73
CA GLU A 545 -15.02 2.78 18.70
C GLU A 545 -15.59 2.00 17.50
N ALA A 546 -15.00 2.09 16.31
CA ALA A 546 -15.39 1.36 15.11
C ALA A 546 -15.08 -0.13 15.21
N LYS A 547 -13.97 -0.49 15.88
CA LYS A 547 -13.68 -1.89 16.26
C LYS A 547 -14.74 -2.41 17.24
N ALA A 548 -15.03 -1.66 18.30
CA ALA A 548 -16.02 -2.04 19.31
C ALA A 548 -17.44 -2.15 18.73
N ALA A 549 -17.78 -1.28 17.77
CA ALA A 549 -19.08 -1.25 17.10
C ALA A 549 -19.20 -2.20 15.91
N LYS A 550 -18.17 -3.00 15.58
CA LYS A 550 -18.10 -3.86 14.38
C LYS A 550 -18.50 -3.12 13.09
N LYS A 551 -18.21 -1.82 13.00
CA LYS A 551 -18.55 -1.04 11.80
C LYS A 551 -17.73 -1.54 10.62
N LYS A 552 -18.40 -1.79 9.49
CA LYS A 552 -17.75 -2.24 8.25
C LYS A 552 -16.75 -1.17 7.79
N VAL A 553 -15.46 -1.46 7.92
CA VAL A 553 -14.39 -0.57 7.47
C VAL A 553 -14.44 -0.47 5.94
N VAL A 554 -14.52 0.76 5.42
CA VAL A 554 -14.49 1.00 3.97
C VAL A 554 -13.05 0.81 3.48
N PRO A 555 -12.82 -0.07 2.48
CA PRO A 555 -11.50 -0.24 1.86
C PRO A 555 -10.92 1.07 1.30
N ALA A 556 -9.59 1.22 1.37
CA ALA A 556 -8.89 2.45 0.98
C ALA A 556 -9.10 2.83 -0.50
N ASP A 557 -9.17 1.84 -1.38
CA ASP A 557 -9.44 2.02 -2.82
C ASP A 557 -10.84 2.61 -3.06
N LYS A 558 -11.86 2.15 -2.33
CA LYS A 558 -13.23 2.70 -2.43
C LYS A 558 -13.29 4.13 -1.94
N LEU A 559 -12.67 4.41 -0.78
CA LEU A 559 -12.57 5.77 -0.25
C LEU A 559 -11.86 6.72 -1.22
N LEU A 560 -10.77 6.27 -1.84
CA LEU A 560 -10.03 7.04 -2.83
C LEU A 560 -10.88 7.35 -4.06
N TYR A 561 -11.57 6.34 -4.60
CA TYR A 561 -12.47 6.50 -5.75
C TYR A 561 -13.57 7.53 -5.45
N ASP A 562 -14.28 7.38 -4.33
CA ASP A 562 -15.40 8.26 -3.97
C ASP A 562 -14.98 9.73 -3.87
N ARG A 563 -13.81 9.99 -3.26
CA ARG A 563 -13.27 11.34 -3.13
C ARG A 563 -12.85 11.96 -4.45
N LEU A 564 -12.24 11.17 -5.33
CA LEU A 564 -11.88 11.62 -6.67
C LEU A 564 -13.13 11.96 -7.48
N VAL A 565 -14.15 11.10 -7.46
CA VAL A 565 -15.43 11.35 -8.14
C VAL A 565 -16.08 12.63 -7.59
N ALA A 566 -16.16 12.79 -6.27
CA ALA A 566 -16.70 14.00 -5.65
C ALA A 566 -15.92 15.26 -6.06
N ALA A 567 -14.59 15.18 -6.11
CA ALA A 567 -13.74 16.28 -6.56
C ALA A 567 -13.97 16.61 -8.05
N ARG A 568 -14.14 15.61 -8.92
CA ARG A 568 -14.40 15.81 -10.36
C ARG A 568 -15.78 16.36 -10.67
N GLN A 569 -16.77 16.09 -9.82
CA GLN A 569 -18.10 16.69 -9.91
C GLN A 569 -18.12 18.17 -9.48
N SER A 570 -17.08 18.64 -8.79
CA SER A 570 -16.97 20.06 -8.41
C SER A 570 -16.57 20.97 -9.57
N ASP A 571 -16.78 22.28 -9.39
CA ASP A 571 -16.33 23.32 -10.33
C ASP A 571 -14.79 23.48 -10.34
N ASN A 572 -14.07 22.84 -9.42
CA ASN A 572 -12.62 22.90 -9.37
C ASN A 572 -12.01 22.07 -10.50
N LYS A 573 -11.27 22.72 -11.41
CA LYS A 573 -10.59 22.08 -12.55
C LYS A 573 -9.09 21.98 -12.39
N ILE A 574 -8.55 22.23 -11.19
CA ILE A 574 -7.12 22.07 -10.93
C ILE A 574 -6.75 20.58 -11.08
N PRO A 575 -5.67 20.25 -11.79
CA PRO A 575 -5.19 18.89 -11.87
C PRO A 575 -4.93 18.26 -10.50
N LEU A 576 -5.39 17.02 -10.29
CA LEU A 576 -5.25 16.24 -9.06
C LEU A 576 -4.30 15.07 -9.31
N TRP A 577 -3.14 15.14 -8.67
CA TRP A 577 -2.11 14.11 -8.71
C TRP A 577 -2.20 13.29 -7.43
N VAL A 578 -2.45 11.98 -7.55
CA VAL A 578 -2.62 11.08 -6.41
C VAL A 578 -1.28 10.45 -6.04
N LEU A 579 -0.89 10.53 -4.77
CA LEU A 579 0.19 9.70 -4.21
C LEU A 579 -0.44 8.46 -3.60
N ILE A 580 -0.01 7.29 -4.07
CA ILE A 580 -0.35 6.00 -3.48
C ILE A 580 0.81 5.60 -2.57
N GLN A 581 0.53 5.56 -1.26
CA GLN A 581 1.38 4.84 -0.31
C GLN A 581 0.93 3.37 -0.27
N PRO A 582 1.78 2.41 -0.69
CA PRO A 582 1.50 1.00 -0.51
C PRO A 582 1.44 0.63 0.97
N LEU A 583 0.80 -0.50 1.28
CA LEU A 583 0.87 -1.07 2.63
C LEU A 583 2.32 -1.41 3.00
N ASP A 584 2.66 -1.17 4.27
CA ASP A 584 3.97 -1.45 4.85
C ASP A 584 4.24 -2.97 5.01
N THR A 585 5.42 -3.30 5.52
CA THR A 585 5.87 -4.68 5.76
C THR A 585 5.11 -5.42 6.87
N THR A 586 4.24 -4.77 7.64
CA THR A 586 3.43 -5.45 8.67
C THR A 586 2.29 -6.28 8.06
N HIS A 587 1.99 -6.04 6.78
CA HIS A 587 0.95 -6.74 6.04
C HIS A 587 1.53 -7.89 5.20
N PRO A 588 0.76 -8.99 4.99
CA PRO A 588 1.20 -10.09 4.12
C PRO A 588 1.46 -9.64 2.68
N LYS A 589 2.43 -10.28 2.03
CA LYS A 589 2.88 -10.00 0.66
C LYS A 589 1.75 -9.87 -0.36
N ASP A 590 0.85 -10.85 -0.43
CA ASP A 590 -0.28 -10.85 -1.36
C ASP A 590 -1.28 -9.73 -1.09
N VAL A 591 -1.50 -9.40 0.19
CA VAL A 591 -2.37 -8.30 0.59
C VAL A 591 -1.79 -6.96 0.14
N ARG A 592 -0.47 -6.77 0.28
CA ARG A 592 0.22 -5.54 -0.15
C ARG A 592 0.17 -5.38 -1.68
N GLY A 593 0.43 -6.45 -2.43
CA GLY A 593 0.35 -6.44 -3.89
C GLY A 593 -1.08 -6.18 -4.38
N SER A 594 -2.07 -6.86 -3.80
CA SER A 594 -3.49 -6.69 -4.12
C SER A 594 -4.00 -5.28 -3.81
N ASP A 595 -3.74 -4.76 -2.60
CA ASP A 595 -4.15 -3.41 -2.19
C ASP A 595 -3.52 -2.32 -3.09
N LEU A 596 -2.24 -2.46 -3.45
CA LEU A 596 -1.57 -1.54 -4.37
C LEU A 596 -2.29 -1.47 -5.72
N VAL A 597 -2.58 -2.62 -6.33
CA VAL A 597 -3.28 -2.68 -7.62
C VAL A 597 -4.70 -2.11 -7.52
N LYS A 598 -5.45 -2.44 -6.46
CA LYS A 598 -6.80 -1.88 -6.23
C LYS A 598 -6.78 -0.36 -6.11
N ARG A 599 -5.80 0.22 -5.40
CA ARG A 599 -5.61 1.67 -5.28
C ARG A 599 -5.24 2.32 -6.61
N MET A 600 -4.40 1.68 -7.42
CA MET A 600 -4.06 2.16 -8.77
C MET A 600 -5.30 2.19 -9.68
N VAL A 601 -6.09 1.12 -9.66
CA VAL A 601 -7.36 1.00 -10.38
C VAL A 601 -8.36 2.06 -9.92
N ALA A 602 -8.51 2.27 -8.61
CA ALA A 602 -9.37 3.29 -8.04
C ALA A 602 -8.95 4.72 -8.43
N ALA A 603 -7.66 5.03 -8.36
CA ALA A 603 -7.12 6.33 -8.76
C ALA A 603 -7.39 6.62 -10.25
N LYS A 604 -7.15 5.62 -11.12
CA LYS A 604 -7.41 5.73 -12.56
C LYS A 604 -8.89 5.95 -12.85
N ARG A 605 -9.76 5.15 -12.25
CA ARG A 605 -11.23 5.25 -12.42
C ARG A 605 -11.81 6.54 -11.86
N GLY A 606 -11.28 7.02 -10.74
CA GLY A 606 -11.67 8.30 -10.15
C GLY A 606 -11.25 9.50 -10.99
N GLY A 607 -10.43 9.28 -12.03
CA GLY A 607 -9.97 10.34 -12.93
C GLY A 607 -8.84 11.16 -12.32
N ALA A 608 -7.91 10.55 -11.58
CA ALA A 608 -6.66 11.20 -11.21
C ALA A 608 -5.89 11.63 -12.48
N ASP A 609 -5.35 12.84 -12.52
CA ASP A 609 -4.55 13.30 -13.67
C ASP A 609 -3.20 12.61 -13.71
N GLN A 610 -2.62 12.35 -12.54
CA GLN A 610 -1.36 11.62 -12.35
C GLN A 610 -1.44 10.71 -11.13
N ILE A 611 -0.74 9.58 -11.14
CA ILE A 611 -0.76 8.54 -10.10
C ILE A 611 0.68 8.17 -9.76
N TYR A 612 1.13 8.51 -8.55
CA TYR A 612 2.50 8.34 -8.12
C TYR A 612 2.66 7.26 -7.06
N ALA A 613 3.65 6.38 -7.22
CA ALA A 613 4.15 5.57 -6.11
C ALA A 613 4.90 6.50 -5.16
N MET A 614 4.45 6.55 -3.90
CA MET A 614 5.07 7.38 -2.89
C MET A 614 6.41 6.81 -2.44
N ASN A 615 7.45 7.64 -2.42
CA ASN A 615 8.82 7.31 -1.97
C ASN A 615 9.27 5.89 -2.34
N ILE A 616 9.64 5.68 -3.60
CA ILE A 616 9.93 4.33 -4.11
C ILE A 616 11.11 3.63 -3.41
N PHE A 617 11.94 4.35 -2.66
CA PHE A 617 13.08 3.83 -1.89
C PHE A 617 12.79 3.71 -0.37
N SER A 618 11.52 3.81 0.04
CA SER A 618 11.11 3.54 1.42
C SER A 618 11.43 2.10 1.81
N PRO A 619 12.08 1.84 2.96
CA PRO A 619 12.33 0.47 3.42
C PRO A 619 11.05 -0.29 3.79
N GLU A 620 9.98 0.44 4.13
CA GLU A 620 8.72 -0.16 4.61
C GLU A 620 7.77 -0.51 3.45
N TYR A 621 7.71 0.33 2.43
CA TYR A 621 6.69 0.23 1.36
C TYR A 621 7.21 0.59 -0.04
N GLY A 622 8.50 0.82 -0.19
CA GLY A 622 9.12 1.20 -1.46
C GLY A 622 9.02 0.10 -2.52
N LEU A 623 9.11 0.51 -3.78
CA LEU A 623 9.18 -0.38 -4.94
C LEU A 623 10.62 -0.84 -5.24
N MET A 624 11.60 -0.14 -4.67
CA MET A 624 13.03 -0.32 -4.93
C MET A 624 13.79 -0.31 -3.60
N MET A 625 14.83 -1.13 -3.48
CA MET A 625 15.82 -1.01 -2.42
C MET A 625 16.81 0.12 -2.75
N ARG A 626 17.47 0.68 -1.74
CA ARG A 626 18.51 1.72 -1.95
C ARG A 626 19.71 1.27 -2.80
N SER A 627 19.87 -0.04 -3.00
CA SER A 627 20.84 -0.64 -3.91
C SER A 627 20.47 -0.53 -5.40
N GLY A 628 19.23 -0.18 -5.73
CA GLY A 628 18.70 -0.25 -7.10
C GLY A 628 18.02 -1.58 -7.45
N SER A 629 17.96 -2.55 -6.53
CA SER A 629 17.20 -3.79 -6.74
C SER A 629 15.69 -3.59 -6.54
N PRO A 630 14.82 -4.33 -7.26
CA PRO A 630 13.38 -4.24 -7.06
C PRO A 630 12.97 -4.80 -5.70
N THR A 631 11.94 -4.25 -5.07
CA THR A 631 11.22 -4.96 -4.00
C THR A 631 10.13 -5.82 -4.61
N LEU A 632 9.47 -6.63 -3.78
CA LEU A 632 8.28 -7.39 -4.17
C LEU A 632 7.21 -6.54 -4.87
N LEU A 633 7.03 -5.27 -4.47
CA LEU A 633 5.98 -4.39 -4.98
C LEU A 633 6.28 -3.81 -6.36
N PHE A 634 7.50 -3.95 -6.87
CA PHE A 634 7.87 -3.49 -8.20
C PHE A 634 6.99 -4.10 -9.30
N LEU A 635 6.78 -5.43 -9.27
CA LEU A 635 6.02 -6.14 -10.30
C LEU A 635 4.52 -5.80 -10.29
N PRO A 636 3.81 -5.75 -9.14
CA PRO A 636 2.43 -5.25 -9.06
C PRO A 636 2.25 -3.85 -9.63
N TRP A 637 3.16 -2.93 -9.31
CA TRP A 637 3.15 -1.58 -9.88
C TRP A 637 3.34 -1.63 -11.40
N ARG A 638 4.44 -2.25 -11.85
CA ARG A 638 4.82 -2.31 -13.26
C ARG A 638 3.73 -2.94 -14.13
N THR A 639 3.24 -4.11 -13.73
CA THR A 639 2.25 -4.89 -14.50
C THR A 639 0.97 -4.08 -14.67
N THR A 640 0.52 -3.41 -13.61
CA THR A 640 -0.68 -2.57 -13.63
C THR A 640 -0.47 -1.30 -14.44
N ALA A 641 0.66 -0.62 -14.26
CA ALA A 641 0.98 0.60 -14.99
C ALA A 641 1.06 0.36 -16.51
N LEU A 642 1.73 -0.72 -16.94
CA LEU A 642 1.78 -1.11 -18.36
C LEU A 642 0.42 -1.50 -18.91
N ALA A 643 -0.41 -2.19 -18.12
CA ALA A 643 -1.76 -2.55 -18.53
C ALA A 643 -2.68 -1.33 -18.67
N LEU A 644 -2.60 -0.34 -17.77
CA LEU A 644 -3.57 0.74 -17.68
C LEU A 644 -3.11 2.08 -18.25
N ARG A 645 -1.81 2.29 -18.52
CA ARG A 645 -1.32 3.54 -19.12
C ARG A 645 -2.07 3.85 -20.42
N ASN A 646 -2.36 5.14 -20.63
CA ASN A 646 -3.12 5.66 -21.77
C ASN A 646 -4.54 5.07 -21.97
N SER A 647 -5.08 4.34 -20.98
CA SER A 647 -6.43 3.82 -21.08
C SER A 647 -7.48 4.81 -20.54
N GLN A 648 -8.74 4.66 -20.92
CA GLN A 648 -9.86 5.41 -20.37
C GLN A 648 -10.82 4.47 -19.65
N PRO A 649 -11.23 4.77 -18.40
CA PRO A 649 -12.21 3.94 -17.71
C PRO A 649 -13.56 4.02 -18.45
N ILE A 650 -14.09 2.87 -18.88
CA ILE A 650 -15.37 2.81 -19.60
C ILE A 650 -16.51 2.31 -18.71
N GLY A 651 -16.22 1.52 -17.67
CA GLY A 651 -17.21 1.08 -16.68
C GLY A 651 -16.96 -0.32 -16.13
N SER A 652 -18.04 -1.03 -15.82
CA SER A 652 -18.07 -2.39 -15.27
C SER A 652 -19.39 -3.05 -15.63
N PHE A 653 -19.49 -4.37 -15.50
CA PHE A 653 -20.77 -5.10 -15.61
C PHE A 653 -20.87 -6.18 -14.54
N GLU A 654 -22.07 -6.74 -14.34
CA GLU A 654 -22.27 -7.80 -13.35
C GLU A 654 -21.80 -9.15 -13.89
N LEU A 655 -20.92 -9.81 -13.12
CA LEU A 655 -20.43 -11.17 -13.37
C LEU A 655 -21.30 -12.21 -12.65
N VAL A 656 -21.20 -13.48 -13.06
CA VAL A 656 -22.12 -14.54 -12.61
C VAL A 656 -21.99 -14.77 -11.11
N ASN A 657 -20.76 -14.82 -10.62
CA ASN A 657 -20.42 -15.03 -9.21
C ASN A 657 -20.00 -13.73 -8.52
N HIS A 658 -20.51 -12.60 -9.02
CA HIS A 658 -20.39 -11.25 -8.43
C HIS A 658 -18.96 -10.78 -8.17
N SER A 659 -17.99 -11.26 -8.95
CA SER A 659 -16.64 -10.69 -8.93
C SER A 659 -16.67 -9.23 -9.38
N THR A 660 -15.91 -8.39 -8.68
CA THR A 660 -15.71 -6.99 -9.06
C THR A 660 -14.87 -6.96 -10.32
N ASN A 661 -15.28 -6.19 -11.33
CA ASN A 661 -14.50 -5.96 -12.54
C ASN A 661 -14.56 -4.49 -12.94
N TYR A 662 -13.47 -4.01 -13.54
CA TYR A 662 -13.38 -2.68 -14.11
C TYR A 662 -12.72 -2.73 -15.48
N LEU A 663 -13.28 -1.94 -16.39
CA LEU A 663 -12.94 -1.97 -17.80
C LEU A 663 -12.32 -0.65 -18.23
N PHE A 664 -11.26 -0.78 -19.01
CA PHE A 664 -10.48 0.34 -19.52
C PHE A 664 -10.28 0.17 -21.01
N GLU A 665 -10.62 1.18 -21.79
CA GLU A 665 -10.44 1.21 -23.23
C GLU A 665 -9.10 1.84 -23.60
N LYS A 666 -8.37 1.19 -24.49
CA LYS A 666 -7.27 1.75 -25.28
C LYS A 666 -7.69 1.77 -26.76
N GLU A 667 -6.88 2.39 -27.62
CA GLU A 667 -7.20 2.53 -29.05
C GLU A 667 -7.62 1.20 -29.72
N ASP A 668 -6.90 0.10 -29.43
CA ASP A 668 -7.14 -1.21 -30.09
C ASP A 668 -7.49 -2.36 -29.13
N GLU A 669 -7.57 -2.12 -27.82
CA GLU A 669 -7.90 -3.16 -26.82
C GLU A 669 -8.80 -2.65 -25.70
N VAL A 670 -9.57 -3.56 -25.09
CA VAL A 670 -10.13 -3.34 -23.76
C VAL A 670 -9.34 -4.16 -22.75
N VAL A 671 -8.96 -3.51 -21.64
CA VAL A 671 -8.32 -4.13 -20.48
C VAL A 671 -9.38 -4.30 -19.39
N MET A 672 -9.50 -5.50 -18.84
CA MET A 672 -10.36 -5.80 -17.70
C MET A 672 -9.50 -6.14 -16.49
N VAL A 673 -9.74 -5.47 -15.36
CA VAL A 673 -9.15 -5.83 -14.07
C VAL A 673 -10.25 -6.37 -13.18
N LEU A 674 -10.09 -7.58 -12.62
CA LEU A 674 -11.13 -8.24 -11.84
C LEU A 674 -10.60 -8.97 -10.60
N TRP A 675 -11.42 -9.04 -9.55
CA TRP A 675 -11.15 -9.76 -8.31
C TRP A 675 -12.46 -10.07 -7.56
N ASN A 676 -12.41 -11.00 -6.62
CA ASN A 676 -13.50 -11.29 -5.70
C ASN A 676 -13.07 -10.95 -4.26
N GLU A 677 -13.91 -10.20 -3.54
CA GLU A 677 -13.55 -9.72 -2.20
C GLU A 677 -13.70 -10.78 -1.10
N ASN A 678 -14.53 -11.79 -1.33
CA ASN A 678 -14.95 -12.73 -0.30
C ASN A 678 -14.15 -14.03 -0.38
N GLU A 679 -14.31 -14.74 -1.49
CA GLU A 679 -13.78 -16.09 -1.72
C GLU A 679 -13.32 -16.27 -3.16
N GLU A 680 -12.64 -17.37 -3.43
CA GLU A 680 -12.23 -17.74 -4.79
C GLU A 680 -13.43 -18.36 -5.51
N VAL A 681 -13.79 -17.78 -6.66
CA VAL A 681 -14.94 -18.21 -7.46
C VAL A 681 -14.55 -18.40 -8.91
N GLU A 682 -15.27 -19.26 -9.62
CA GLU A 682 -15.12 -19.42 -11.07
C GLU A 682 -15.95 -18.37 -11.81
N GLU A 683 -15.35 -17.55 -12.65
CA GLU A 683 -16.07 -16.66 -13.56
C GLU A 683 -15.96 -17.17 -15.00
N GLN A 684 -17.11 -17.35 -15.64
CA GLN A 684 -17.21 -17.87 -17.01
C GLN A 684 -17.76 -16.82 -17.96
N LEU A 685 -16.97 -16.40 -18.95
CA LEU A 685 -17.38 -15.43 -19.96
C LEU A 685 -16.54 -15.45 -21.24
N PHE A 686 -17.16 -15.05 -22.35
CA PHE A 686 -16.44 -14.84 -23.61
C PHE A 686 -15.71 -13.49 -23.57
N LEU A 687 -14.38 -13.52 -23.66
CA LEU A 687 -13.49 -12.35 -23.62
C LEU A 687 -12.99 -11.94 -25.01
N GLY A 688 -12.93 -12.87 -25.97
CA GLY A 688 -12.39 -12.68 -27.31
C GLY A 688 -11.73 -13.95 -27.85
N ASP A 689 -10.98 -13.83 -28.94
CA ASP A 689 -10.24 -14.95 -29.53
C ASP A 689 -9.16 -15.47 -28.57
N LYS A 690 -9.17 -16.78 -28.30
CA LYS A 690 -8.24 -17.43 -27.35
C LYS A 690 -6.77 -17.12 -27.58
N ASP A 691 -6.35 -16.94 -28.84
CA ASP A 691 -4.94 -16.73 -29.20
C ASP A 691 -4.50 -15.27 -29.00
N LYS A 692 -5.45 -14.35 -28.78
CA LYS A 692 -5.19 -12.92 -28.55
C LYS A 692 -5.31 -12.52 -27.08
N ILE A 693 -6.19 -13.18 -26.33
CA ILE A 693 -6.40 -12.89 -24.91
C ILE A 693 -5.14 -13.19 -24.12
N LYS A 694 -4.73 -12.24 -23.29
CA LYS A 694 -3.61 -12.41 -22.36
C LYS A 694 -4.09 -12.10 -20.95
N ILE A 695 -3.84 -13.03 -20.04
CA ILE A 695 -4.29 -12.92 -18.64
C ILE A 695 -3.04 -12.91 -17.78
N TYR A 696 -2.95 -11.93 -16.88
CA TYR A 696 -1.82 -11.76 -15.99
C TYR A 696 -2.28 -11.74 -14.53
N ASN A 697 -1.50 -12.34 -13.65
CA ASN A 697 -1.61 -12.03 -12.22
C ASN A 697 -0.87 -10.71 -11.90
N VAL A 698 -1.05 -10.19 -10.68
CA VAL A 698 -0.37 -8.95 -10.26
C VAL A 698 1.16 -9.06 -10.26
N TRP A 699 1.71 -10.27 -10.18
CA TRP A 699 3.16 -10.51 -10.16
C TRP A 699 3.79 -10.49 -11.57
N GLY A 700 3.00 -10.21 -12.61
CA GLY A 700 3.46 -10.12 -13.99
C GLY A 700 3.50 -11.45 -14.73
N GLN A 701 3.13 -12.56 -14.08
CA GLN A 701 3.07 -13.87 -14.72
C GLN A 701 1.86 -13.92 -15.65
N GLN A 702 2.11 -14.30 -16.91
CA GLN A 702 1.03 -14.63 -17.84
C GLN A 702 0.49 -16.02 -17.53
N LEU A 703 -0.81 -16.10 -17.24
CA LEU A 703 -1.52 -17.35 -16.98
C LEU A 703 -1.61 -18.21 -18.25
N ARG A 704 -1.48 -19.53 -18.09
CA ARG A 704 -1.44 -20.52 -19.17
C ARG A 704 -2.78 -21.26 -19.27
N GLN A 705 -3.30 -21.37 -20.49
CA GLN A 705 -4.48 -22.19 -20.78
C GLN A 705 -4.20 -23.66 -20.44
N GLY A 706 -5.13 -24.31 -19.74
CA GLY A 706 -5.07 -25.71 -19.32
C GLY A 706 -4.31 -25.95 -18.01
N VAL A 707 -3.64 -24.93 -17.47
CA VAL A 707 -2.98 -24.97 -16.15
C VAL A 707 -3.67 -24.01 -15.19
N ASP A 708 -3.72 -22.72 -15.56
CA ASP A 708 -4.18 -21.65 -14.69
C ASP A 708 -5.64 -21.23 -15.00
N PHE A 709 -6.09 -21.43 -16.24
CA PHE A 709 -7.46 -21.16 -16.67
C PHE A 709 -7.89 -22.12 -17.77
N GLN A 710 -9.20 -22.26 -17.99
CA GLN A 710 -9.76 -23.12 -19.03
C GLN A 710 -10.55 -22.32 -20.06
N ILE A 711 -10.78 -22.93 -21.23
CA ILE A 711 -11.70 -22.41 -22.24
C ILE A 711 -12.66 -23.54 -22.58
N ASP A 712 -13.96 -23.28 -22.40
CA ASP A 712 -15.01 -24.20 -22.77
C ASP A 712 -15.05 -24.39 -24.30
N PHE A 713 -15.03 -25.64 -24.76
CA PHE A 713 -14.89 -25.96 -26.18
C PHE A 713 -16.10 -25.52 -27.00
N ASP A 714 -17.31 -25.69 -26.46
CA ASP A 714 -18.56 -25.45 -27.18
C ASP A 714 -18.90 -23.96 -27.22
N SER A 715 -18.82 -23.29 -26.07
CA SER A 715 -19.18 -21.87 -25.94
C SER A 715 -18.02 -20.91 -26.22
N LYS A 716 -16.78 -21.42 -26.31
CA LYS A 716 -15.53 -20.64 -26.40
C LYS A 716 -15.33 -19.65 -25.23
N GLN A 717 -16.03 -19.85 -24.12
CA GLN A 717 -15.95 -18.97 -22.95
C GLN A 717 -14.71 -19.30 -22.11
N HIS A 718 -14.09 -18.27 -21.55
CA HIS A 718 -12.97 -18.41 -20.64
C HIS A 718 -13.51 -18.66 -19.22
N ILE A 719 -12.95 -19.64 -18.54
CA ILE A 719 -13.27 -20.02 -17.15
C ILE A 719 -12.07 -19.61 -16.30
N LEU A 720 -12.26 -18.61 -15.45
CA LEU A 720 -11.21 -17.97 -14.64
C LEU A 720 -11.46 -18.23 -13.15
N ASN A 721 -10.43 -18.65 -12.42
CA ASN A 721 -10.45 -18.66 -10.96
C ASN A 721 -10.12 -17.26 -10.43
N VAL A 722 -11.11 -16.60 -9.84
CA VAL A 722 -11.03 -15.21 -9.40
C VAL A 722 -11.08 -15.16 -7.87
N GLY A 723 -9.95 -14.82 -7.25
CA GLY A 723 -9.84 -14.62 -5.81
C GLY A 723 -9.61 -13.16 -5.41
N LYS A 724 -9.06 -12.95 -4.21
CA LYS A 724 -8.79 -11.62 -3.62
C LYS A 724 -7.66 -10.85 -4.31
N THR A 725 -6.80 -11.55 -5.03
CA THR A 725 -5.70 -10.96 -5.81
C THR A 725 -6.20 -10.62 -7.21
N PRO A 726 -6.08 -9.37 -7.67
CA PRO A 726 -6.54 -8.97 -8.99
C PRO A 726 -5.92 -9.77 -10.13
N LEU A 727 -6.74 -10.11 -11.12
CA LEU A 727 -6.32 -10.54 -12.44
C LEU A 727 -6.43 -9.37 -13.42
N ILE A 728 -5.52 -9.30 -14.38
CA ILE A 728 -5.49 -8.31 -15.45
C ILE A 728 -5.63 -9.05 -16.78
N VAL A 729 -6.75 -8.85 -17.46
CA VAL A 729 -7.04 -9.41 -18.78
C VAL A 729 -6.85 -8.33 -19.83
N ARG A 730 -5.95 -8.56 -20.78
CA ARG A 730 -5.67 -7.68 -21.93
C ARG A 730 -6.29 -8.24 -23.21
N ASN A 731 -6.42 -7.37 -24.21
CA ASN A 731 -7.01 -7.69 -25.52
C ASN A 731 -8.45 -8.18 -25.49
N CYS A 732 -9.26 -7.81 -24.48
CA CYS A 732 -10.69 -8.10 -24.51
C CYS A 732 -11.33 -7.46 -25.74
N LEU A 733 -12.20 -8.19 -26.45
CA LEU A 733 -12.81 -7.75 -27.69
C LEU A 733 -13.74 -6.54 -27.46
N PRO A 734 -13.43 -5.33 -27.97
CA PRO A 734 -14.15 -4.11 -27.60
C PRO A 734 -15.66 -4.16 -27.89
N GLY A 735 -16.04 -4.69 -29.06
CA GLY A 735 -17.43 -4.83 -29.47
C GLY A 735 -18.24 -5.67 -28.47
N VAL A 736 -17.73 -6.84 -28.11
CA VAL A 736 -18.38 -7.73 -27.12
C VAL A 736 -18.47 -7.06 -25.74
N THR A 737 -17.36 -6.52 -25.25
CA THR A 737 -17.28 -5.95 -23.90
C THR A 737 -18.22 -4.76 -23.73
N LYS A 738 -18.22 -3.82 -24.69
CA LYS A 738 -19.13 -2.67 -24.67
C LYS A 738 -20.60 -3.08 -24.81
N MET A 739 -20.90 -4.08 -25.63
CA MET A 739 -22.27 -4.57 -25.79
C MET A 739 -22.80 -5.15 -24.47
N ARG A 740 -21.98 -5.94 -23.75
CA ARG A 740 -22.33 -6.46 -22.41
C ARG A 740 -22.63 -5.35 -21.41
N MET A 741 -22.02 -4.18 -21.52
CA MET A 741 -22.28 -3.04 -20.65
C MET A 741 -23.54 -2.28 -21.05
N GLN A 742 -23.75 -2.05 -22.36
CA GLN A 742 -24.79 -1.15 -22.86
C GLN A 742 -26.18 -1.78 -22.95
N VAL A 743 -26.28 -3.11 -23.12
CA VAL A 743 -27.58 -3.79 -23.21
C VAL A 743 -28.34 -3.59 -21.91
N SER A 744 -29.54 -3.01 -21.96
CA SER A 744 -30.35 -2.72 -20.78
C SER A 744 -31.84 -2.77 -21.06
N TYR A 745 -32.64 -2.92 -20.01
CA TYR A 745 -34.06 -2.63 -20.09
C TYR A 745 -34.28 -1.11 -20.10
N GLU A 746 -35.35 -0.66 -20.76
CA GLU A 746 -35.75 0.75 -20.75
C GLU A 746 -36.30 1.14 -19.38
N LYS A 747 -37.25 0.36 -18.84
CA LYS A 747 -37.81 0.58 -17.50
C LYS A 747 -37.13 -0.30 -16.46
N GLY A 748 -36.90 -1.57 -16.78
CA GLY A 748 -36.31 -2.54 -15.84
C GLY A 748 -37.20 -2.82 -14.62
N LYS A 749 -38.48 -2.44 -14.70
CA LYS A 749 -39.43 -2.54 -13.60
C LYS A 749 -40.87 -2.61 -14.08
N VAL A 750 -41.71 -3.30 -13.31
CA VAL A 750 -43.14 -3.47 -13.55
C VAL A 750 -43.96 -3.37 -12.26
N PRO A 751 -45.19 -2.84 -12.34
CA PRO A 751 -46.11 -2.87 -11.20
C PRO A 751 -46.55 -4.30 -10.91
N SER A 752 -46.84 -4.60 -9.65
CA SER A 752 -47.34 -5.93 -9.22
C SER A 752 -48.83 -6.08 -9.50
N GLN A 753 -49.18 -6.03 -10.78
CA GLN A 753 -50.53 -6.15 -11.31
C GLN A 753 -50.61 -7.34 -12.26
N SER A 754 -51.69 -8.09 -12.19
CA SER A 754 -51.98 -9.16 -13.14
C SER A 754 -52.21 -8.60 -14.55
N GLY A 755 -51.70 -9.28 -15.57
CA GLY A 755 -51.86 -8.92 -16.98
C GLY A 755 -50.56 -8.57 -17.70
N ARG A 756 -50.71 -7.98 -18.89
CA ARG A 756 -49.65 -7.69 -19.84
C ARG A 756 -49.01 -6.33 -19.55
N HIS A 757 -47.72 -6.33 -19.26
CA HIS A 757 -46.90 -5.13 -19.05
C HIS A 757 -46.00 -4.89 -20.25
N SER A 758 -45.69 -3.63 -20.56
CA SER A 758 -44.78 -3.27 -21.65
C SER A 758 -43.47 -2.70 -21.14
N ASP A 759 -42.39 -3.15 -21.73
CA ASP A 759 -41.05 -2.61 -21.57
C ASP A 759 -40.32 -2.69 -22.92
N ALA A 760 -39.08 -2.26 -22.99
CA ALA A 760 -38.25 -2.40 -24.16
C ALA A 760 -36.82 -2.78 -23.79
N LEU A 761 -36.19 -3.54 -24.68
CA LEU A 761 -34.76 -3.81 -24.63
C LEU A 761 -34.04 -2.74 -25.47
N LEU A 762 -33.05 -2.09 -24.86
CA LEU A 762 -32.20 -1.09 -25.50
C LEU A 762 -30.90 -1.79 -25.90
N ILE A 763 -30.60 -1.79 -27.20
CA ILE A 763 -29.38 -2.36 -27.75
C ILE A 763 -28.72 -1.35 -28.69
N GLU A 764 -27.41 -1.26 -28.61
CA GLU A 764 -26.56 -0.48 -29.51
C GLU A 764 -25.53 -1.40 -30.15
N ASN A 765 -25.27 -1.22 -31.44
CA ASN A 765 -24.18 -1.92 -32.11
C ASN A 765 -22.85 -1.26 -31.78
N THR A 766 -22.07 -1.94 -30.95
CA THR A 766 -20.75 -1.52 -30.48
C THR A 766 -19.59 -1.99 -31.36
N PHE A 767 -19.89 -2.71 -32.45
CA PHE A 767 -18.90 -3.14 -33.43
C PHE A 767 -18.72 -2.04 -34.50
N ASN A 768 -17.55 -2.02 -35.12
CA ASN A 768 -17.22 -1.13 -36.24
C ASN A 768 -17.85 -1.55 -37.58
N GLN A 769 -18.64 -2.63 -37.58
CA GLN A 769 -19.30 -3.20 -38.75
C GLN A 769 -20.77 -3.50 -38.47
N GLY A 770 -21.55 -3.75 -39.51
CA GLY A 770 -22.93 -4.21 -39.36
C GLY A 770 -22.99 -5.61 -38.76
N ILE A 771 -23.96 -5.85 -37.87
CA ILE A 771 -24.13 -7.13 -37.17
C ILE A 771 -25.57 -7.64 -37.29
N GLN A 772 -25.72 -8.95 -37.19
CA GLN A 772 -27.01 -9.59 -36.92
C GLN A 772 -27.04 -10.05 -35.46
N VAL A 773 -28.12 -9.72 -34.75
CA VAL A 773 -28.30 -10.05 -33.34
C VAL A 773 -29.59 -10.86 -33.19
N THR A 774 -29.49 -12.01 -32.53
CA THR A 774 -30.62 -12.73 -31.95
C THR A 774 -30.54 -12.59 -30.45
N TYR A 775 -31.60 -12.07 -29.81
CA TYR A 775 -31.68 -12.03 -28.34
C TYR A 775 -32.76 -12.97 -27.81
N LYS A 776 -32.55 -13.46 -26.59
CA LYS A 776 -33.54 -14.16 -25.78
C LYS A 776 -33.56 -13.57 -24.37
N ILE A 777 -34.75 -13.23 -23.86
CA ILE A 777 -34.90 -12.73 -22.49
C ILE A 777 -35.29 -13.91 -21.60
N ASN A 778 -34.43 -14.25 -20.64
CA ASN A 778 -34.68 -15.30 -19.67
C ASN A 778 -35.19 -14.69 -18.36
N MET A 779 -36.41 -15.08 -17.98
CA MET A 779 -37.04 -14.67 -16.74
C MET A 779 -36.78 -15.70 -15.62
N PRO A 780 -36.75 -15.26 -14.36
CA PRO A 780 -36.39 -16.07 -13.19
C PRO A 780 -37.31 -17.28 -12.97
N ALA A 781 -38.62 -17.10 -13.19
CA ALA A 781 -39.62 -18.14 -12.98
C ALA A 781 -40.21 -18.61 -14.31
N ARG A 782 -40.41 -19.93 -14.43
CA ARG A 782 -40.87 -20.58 -15.67
C ARG A 782 -42.25 -20.12 -16.15
N ASP A 783 -43.05 -19.54 -15.26
CA ASP A 783 -44.40 -19.05 -15.52
C ASP A 783 -44.45 -17.59 -15.97
N TRP A 784 -43.32 -16.87 -15.99
CA TRP A 784 -43.24 -15.54 -16.59
C TRP A 784 -43.17 -15.68 -18.10
N GLN A 785 -44.16 -15.16 -18.81
CA GLN A 785 -44.18 -15.19 -20.27
C GLN A 785 -43.72 -13.86 -20.83
N VAL A 786 -42.76 -13.92 -21.76
CA VAL A 786 -42.24 -12.76 -22.48
C VAL A 786 -42.60 -12.88 -23.96
N ASP A 787 -43.15 -11.82 -24.54
CA ASP A 787 -43.54 -11.76 -25.95
C ASP A 787 -42.95 -10.52 -26.65
N PRO A 788 -42.07 -10.67 -27.67
CA PRO A 788 -41.49 -11.93 -28.13
C PRO A 788 -40.41 -12.43 -27.17
N GLU A 789 -40.35 -13.75 -26.93
CA GLU A 789 -39.29 -14.38 -26.13
C GLU A 789 -37.92 -14.28 -26.83
N THR A 790 -37.91 -14.46 -28.15
CA THR A 790 -36.71 -14.41 -29.00
C THR A 790 -36.98 -13.61 -30.26
N LYS A 791 -36.03 -12.80 -30.69
CA LYS A 791 -36.13 -12.04 -31.95
C LYS A 791 -34.76 -11.79 -32.57
N THR A 792 -34.72 -11.87 -33.90
CA THR A 792 -33.54 -11.57 -34.72
C THR A 792 -33.73 -10.25 -35.47
N PHE A 793 -32.67 -9.45 -35.53
CA PHE A 793 -32.64 -8.20 -36.30
C PHE A 793 -31.20 -7.85 -36.69
N ASN A 794 -31.05 -6.93 -37.64
CA ASN A 794 -29.76 -6.37 -38.02
C ASN A 794 -29.57 -4.96 -37.43
N LEU A 795 -28.32 -4.57 -37.20
CA LEU A 795 -27.89 -3.23 -36.82
C LEU A 795 -26.71 -2.79 -37.68
N ALA A 796 -26.75 -1.58 -38.22
CA ALA A 796 -25.57 -0.91 -38.76
C ALA A 796 -24.59 -0.52 -37.64
N ALA A 797 -23.33 -0.22 -37.97
CA ALA A 797 -22.34 0.23 -36.99
C ALA A 797 -22.83 1.47 -36.22
N GLY A 798 -22.81 1.41 -34.88
CA GLY A 798 -23.34 2.48 -34.02
C GLY A 798 -24.86 2.63 -33.99
N GLU A 799 -25.63 1.80 -34.71
CA GLU A 799 -27.11 1.88 -34.70
C GLU A 799 -27.64 1.49 -33.32
N LYS A 800 -28.54 2.33 -32.78
CA LYS A 800 -29.29 2.06 -31.55
C LYS A 800 -30.70 1.61 -31.90
N LYS A 801 -31.20 0.60 -31.17
CA LYS A 801 -32.53 0.04 -31.41
C LYS A 801 -33.27 -0.19 -30.10
N ARG A 802 -34.52 0.25 -30.10
CA ARG A 802 -35.49 0.00 -29.04
C ARG A 802 -36.39 -1.16 -29.45
N LEU A 803 -36.33 -2.25 -28.71
CA LEU A 803 -37.04 -3.49 -29.03
C LEU A 803 -38.15 -3.70 -27.99
N PRO A 804 -39.40 -3.29 -28.30
CA PRO A 804 -40.49 -3.46 -27.35
C PRO A 804 -40.78 -4.94 -27.14
N PHE A 805 -41.05 -5.28 -25.88
CA PHE A 805 -41.52 -6.60 -25.47
C PHE A 805 -42.58 -6.46 -24.39
N TYR A 806 -43.30 -7.55 -24.14
CA TYR A 806 -44.33 -7.60 -23.14
C TYR A 806 -44.09 -8.72 -22.15
N ILE A 807 -44.37 -8.46 -20.88
CA ILE A 807 -44.27 -9.43 -19.79
C ILE A 807 -45.66 -9.73 -19.26
N ASN A 808 -46.03 -10.99 -19.18
CA ASN A 808 -47.18 -11.44 -18.41
C ASN A 808 -46.70 -11.98 -17.07
N LEU A 809 -47.02 -11.28 -15.99
CA LEU A 809 -46.69 -11.69 -14.64
C LEU A 809 -47.76 -12.65 -14.10
N PRO A 810 -47.37 -13.81 -13.54
CA PRO A 810 -48.29 -14.67 -12.83
C PRO A 810 -48.69 -14.10 -11.46
N ASN A 811 -49.83 -14.54 -10.90
CA ASN A 811 -50.39 -13.98 -9.66
C ASN A 811 -49.61 -14.36 -8.38
N ASN A 812 -48.62 -15.26 -8.49
CA ASN A 812 -47.80 -15.77 -7.39
C ASN A 812 -46.44 -15.05 -7.26
N VAL A 813 -46.13 -14.10 -8.14
CA VAL A 813 -44.83 -13.41 -8.17
C VAL A 813 -44.62 -12.59 -6.92
N SER A 814 -43.49 -12.80 -6.25
CA SER A 814 -43.03 -11.97 -5.15
C SER A 814 -42.56 -10.61 -5.65
N MET A 815 -42.82 -9.56 -4.88
CA MET A 815 -42.25 -8.24 -5.15
C MET A 815 -40.81 -8.19 -4.67
N GLY A 816 -40.02 -7.39 -5.36
CA GLY A 816 -38.59 -7.27 -5.13
C GLY A 816 -37.82 -7.21 -6.44
N ILE A 817 -36.50 -7.27 -6.30
CA ILE A 817 -35.58 -7.41 -7.42
C ILE A 817 -35.48 -8.88 -7.76
N HIS A 818 -35.65 -9.21 -9.03
CA HIS A 818 -35.44 -10.55 -9.55
C HIS A 818 -34.26 -10.56 -10.52
N GLU A 819 -33.43 -11.60 -10.47
CA GLU A 819 -32.37 -11.77 -11.47
C GLU A 819 -32.97 -12.24 -12.79
N THR A 820 -32.69 -11.51 -13.88
CA THR A 820 -32.98 -11.93 -15.25
C THR A 820 -31.68 -12.02 -16.04
N SER A 821 -31.67 -12.78 -17.13
CA SER A 821 -30.56 -12.75 -18.08
C SER A 821 -31.03 -12.50 -19.51
N ILE A 822 -30.19 -11.86 -20.29
CA ILE A 822 -30.40 -11.62 -21.72
C ILE A 822 -29.30 -12.36 -22.46
N ASP A 823 -29.68 -13.40 -23.19
CA ASP A 823 -28.76 -14.13 -24.05
C ASP A 823 -28.76 -13.48 -25.43
N LEU A 824 -27.56 -13.25 -25.96
CA LEU A 824 -27.32 -12.63 -27.26
C LEU A 824 -26.46 -13.55 -28.09
N ARG A 825 -26.92 -13.86 -29.30
CA ARG A 825 -26.12 -14.45 -30.37
C ARG A 825 -25.84 -13.36 -31.40
N VAL A 826 -24.58 -12.94 -31.48
CA VAL A 826 -24.14 -11.83 -32.33
C VAL A 826 -23.31 -12.37 -33.48
N ALA A 827 -23.86 -12.35 -34.69
CA ALA A 827 -23.12 -12.68 -35.92
C ALA A 827 -22.52 -11.38 -36.48
N ALA A 828 -21.24 -11.17 -36.18
CA ALA A 828 -20.42 -10.12 -36.78
C ALA A 828 -19.43 -10.72 -37.81
N ASP A 829 -18.84 -11.87 -37.49
CA ASP A 829 -17.89 -12.60 -38.34
C ASP A 829 -18.44 -13.97 -38.74
N ALA A 830 -17.59 -14.85 -39.29
CA ALA A 830 -17.96 -16.21 -39.68
C ALA A 830 -18.56 -17.03 -38.51
N ASP A 831 -18.00 -16.87 -37.30
CA ASP A 831 -18.51 -17.49 -36.08
C ASP A 831 -19.25 -16.46 -35.22
N PRO A 832 -20.47 -16.77 -34.73
CA PRO A 832 -21.21 -15.86 -33.88
C PRO A 832 -20.73 -15.88 -32.44
N TYR A 833 -20.74 -14.72 -31.79
CA TYR A 833 -20.43 -14.56 -30.38
C TYR A 833 -21.65 -14.84 -29.51
N LEU A 834 -21.45 -15.60 -28.43
CA LEU A 834 -22.49 -15.94 -27.46
C LEU A 834 -22.27 -15.18 -26.16
N LEU A 835 -23.18 -14.25 -25.86
CA LEU A 835 -23.13 -13.41 -24.66
C LEU A 835 -24.34 -13.73 -23.78
N SER A 836 -24.15 -13.81 -22.48
CA SER A 836 -25.24 -13.81 -21.50
C SER A 836 -24.99 -12.65 -20.53
N VAL A 837 -26.02 -11.85 -20.31
CA VAL A 837 -25.94 -10.58 -19.58
C VAL A 837 -26.98 -10.59 -18.47
N LYS A 838 -26.54 -10.62 -17.21
CA LYS A 838 -27.44 -10.49 -16.05
C LYS A 838 -27.97 -9.07 -15.95
N ARG A 839 -29.28 -8.92 -15.76
CA ARG A 839 -29.95 -7.64 -15.49
C ARG A 839 -30.99 -7.83 -14.40
N PRO A 840 -30.96 -7.07 -13.30
CA PRO A 840 -32.04 -7.09 -12.34
C PRO A 840 -33.32 -6.55 -12.97
N TYR A 841 -34.46 -7.14 -12.63
CA TYR A 841 -35.79 -6.69 -13.02
C TYR A 841 -36.68 -6.57 -11.80
N GLN A 842 -37.26 -5.39 -11.57
CA GLN A 842 -37.97 -5.10 -10.33
C GLN A 842 -39.49 -5.26 -10.47
N VAL A 843 -40.11 -6.00 -9.55
CA VAL A 843 -41.57 -6.16 -9.43
C VAL A 843 -42.06 -5.46 -8.17
N GLY A 844 -43.13 -4.65 -8.26
CA GLY A 844 -43.83 -4.10 -7.09
C GLY A 844 -43.72 -2.61 -6.84
N LEU A 845 -42.93 -1.86 -7.62
CA LEU A 845 -42.89 -0.40 -7.57
C LEU A 845 -44.03 0.25 -8.36
N GLY A 846 -45.25 -0.21 -8.11
CA GLY A 846 -46.43 0.43 -8.65
C GLY A 846 -46.81 1.65 -7.83
N ASP A 847 -48.11 1.87 -7.76
CA ASP A 847 -48.80 2.86 -6.95
C ASP A 847 -49.11 2.38 -5.52
N VAL A 848 -48.77 1.13 -5.17
CA VAL A 848 -49.08 0.56 -3.86
C VAL A 848 -47.86 -0.19 -3.33
N GLU A 849 -47.43 0.15 -2.13
CA GLU A 849 -46.30 -0.48 -1.45
C GLU A 849 -46.79 -1.40 -0.32
N ILE A 850 -46.07 -2.49 -0.09
CA ILE A 850 -46.25 -3.32 1.10
C ILE A 850 -44.90 -3.55 1.77
N GLU A 851 -44.86 -3.22 3.05
CA GLU A 851 -43.71 -3.40 3.93
C GLU A 851 -44.09 -4.43 4.99
N VAL A 852 -43.14 -5.30 5.31
CA VAL A 852 -43.31 -6.32 6.34
C VAL A 852 -42.12 -6.25 7.28
N THR A 853 -42.41 -6.19 8.58
CA THR A 853 -41.41 -6.24 9.65
C THR A 853 -41.82 -7.27 10.67
N ASP A 854 -40.88 -8.05 11.16
CA ASP A 854 -41.09 -8.98 12.26
C ASP A 854 -40.14 -8.70 13.42
N TYR A 855 -40.61 -8.98 14.64
CA TYR A 855 -39.82 -8.88 15.86
C TYR A 855 -40.33 -9.87 16.91
N ARG A 856 -39.41 -10.31 17.78
CA ARG A 856 -39.72 -11.13 18.96
C ARG A 856 -40.05 -10.22 20.15
N THR A 857 -41.14 -10.51 20.86
CA THR A 857 -41.48 -9.81 22.11
C THR A 857 -40.73 -10.41 23.30
N PRO A 858 -40.61 -9.68 24.44
CA PRO A 858 -40.00 -10.21 25.65
C PRO A 858 -40.66 -11.51 26.17
N GLU A 859 -41.94 -11.71 25.86
CA GLU A 859 -42.72 -12.89 26.24
C GLU A 859 -42.54 -14.08 25.27
N GLY A 860 -41.63 -13.98 24.30
CA GLY A 860 -41.32 -15.05 23.35
C GLY A 860 -42.30 -15.20 22.18
N MET A 861 -43.17 -14.21 21.95
CA MET A 861 -44.10 -14.18 20.81
C MET A 861 -43.43 -13.57 19.57
N LEU A 862 -43.74 -14.10 18.39
CA LEU A 862 -43.40 -13.47 17.11
C LEU A 862 -44.52 -12.53 16.69
N VAL A 863 -44.17 -11.26 16.50
CA VAL A 863 -45.08 -10.23 15.99
C VAL A 863 -44.66 -9.84 14.58
N ILE A 864 -45.58 -9.98 13.63
CA ILE A 864 -45.38 -9.59 12.23
C ILE A 864 -46.30 -8.40 11.95
N LYS A 865 -45.74 -7.28 11.52
CA LYS A 865 -46.48 -6.11 11.04
C LYS A 865 -46.41 -6.05 9.52
N GLN A 866 -47.58 -5.99 8.91
CA GLN A 866 -47.79 -5.70 7.50
C GLN A 866 -48.25 -4.25 7.37
N ILE A 867 -47.61 -3.45 6.54
CA ILE A 867 -48.00 -2.07 6.25
C ILE A 867 -48.26 -1.97 4.75
N ILE A 868 -49.47 -1.61 4.34
CA ILE A 868 -49.78 -1.31 2.94
C ILE A 868 -49.95 0.21 2.79
N ARG A 869 -49.23 0.82 1.87
CA ARG A 869 -49.31 2.25 1.54
C ARG A 869 -49.89 2.45 0.14
N ASN A 870 -50.86 3.33 0.01
CA ASN A 870 -51.42 3.72 -1.29
C ASN A 870 -50.77 5.03 -1.75
N ASN A 871 -49.87 4.93 -2.73
CA ASN A 871 -49.16 6.04 -3.37
C ASN A 871 -49.73 6.35 -4.78
N SER A 872 -50.97 5.96 -5.05
CA SER A 872 -51.63 6.19 -6.35
C SER A 872 -51.79 7.68 -6.65
N VAL A 873 -51.73 8.04 -7.93
CA VAL A 873 -51.94 9.44 -8.38
C VAL A 873 -53.43 9.77 -8.53
N ALA A 874 -54.26 8.76 -8.83
CA ALA A 874 -55.71 8.88 -8.88
C ALA A 874 -56.32 8.66 -7.49
N ASP A 875 -57.44 9.34 -7.19
CA ASP A 875 -58.20 9.24 -5.93
C ASP A 875 -58.93 7.87 -5.80
N GLU A 876 -58.16 6.79 -5.91
CA GLU A 876 -58.62 5.40 -5.86
C GLU A 876 -58.63 4.93 -4.40
N LEU A 877 -59.81 4.49 -3.92
CA LEU A 877 -59.95 3.79 -2.64
C LEU A 877 -59.66 2.30 -2.84
N LEU A 878 -58.61 1.80 -2.20
CA LEU A 878 -58.18 0.42 -2.37
C LEU A 878 -58.63 -0.48 -1.22
N ASN A 879 -59.08 -1.68 -1.56
CA ASN A 879 -59.41 -2.75 -0.62
C ASN A 879 -58.51 -3.96 -0.92
N PHE A 880 -57.91 -4.57 0.11
CA PHE A 880 -57.06 -5.76 -0.06
C PHE A 880 -57.46 -6.88 0.90
N SER A 881 -57.61 -8.09 0.37
CA SER A 881 -57.64 -9.32 1.15
C SER A 881 -56.22 -9.82 1.38
N CYS A 882 -55.79 -9.82 2.64
CA CYS A 882 -54.41 -10.08 3.05
C CYS A 882 -54.28 -11.45 3.73
N ASN A 883 -53.48 -12.34 3.17
CA ASN A 883 -53.26 -13.70 3.64
C ASN A 883 -51.78 -13.90 4.03
N LEU A 884 -51.54 -14.19 5.30
CA LEU A 884 -50.24 -14.64 5.82
C LEU A 884 -50.16 -16.17 5.75
N TYR A 885 -49.17 -16.66 5.01
CA TYR A 885 -48.82 -18.07 4.89
C TYR A 885 -47.61 -18.37 5.77
N VAL A 886 -47.80 -19.30 6.70
CA VAL A 886 -46.79 -19.74 7.67
C VAL A 886 -46.47 -21.21 7.39
N PRO A 887 -45.19 -21.61 7.22
CA PRO A 887 -44.83 -23.00 6.94
C PRO A 887 -45.39 -23.96 8.00
N GLY A 888 -46.17 -24.97 7.59
CA GLY A 888 -46.72 -25.98 8.49
C GLY A 888 -47.86 -25.52 9.40
N ALA A 889 -48.38 -24.30 9.25
CA ALA A 889 -49.50 -23.77 10.04
C ALA A 889 -50.68 -23.33 9.16
N ARG A 890 -51.84 -23.11 9.78
CA ARG A 890 -53.01 -22.56 9.08
C ARG A 890 -52.74 -21.11 8.67
N ARG A 891 -53.11 -20.76 7.44
CA ARG A 891 -53.04 -19.37 6.95
C ARG A 891 -53.83 -18.44 7.86
N LYS A 892 -53.33 -17.21 8.06
CA LYS A 892 -54.04 -16.14 8.78
C LYS A 892 -54.52 -15.10 7.79
N GLN A 893 -55.77 -14.68 7.89
CA GLN A 893 -56.40 -13.73 6.95
C GLN A 893 -56.80 -12.43 7.67
N THR A 894 -56.61 -11.31 6.98
CA THR A 894 -57.08 -9.97 7.39
C THR A 894 -57.48 -9.17 6.14
N GLN A 895 -58.04 -7.99 6.31
CA GLN A 895 -58.46 -7.12 5.22
C GLN A 895 -58.02 -5.67 5.47
N VAL A 896 -57.57 -5.01 4.42
CA VAL A 896 -57.40 -3.55 4.36
C VAL A 896 -58.60 -2.98 3.61
N PHE A 897 -59.26 -1.97 4.17
CA PHE A 897 -60.51 -1.43 3.62
C PHE A 897 -60.43 0.09 3.49
N LYS A 898 -60.91 0.63 2.36
CA LYS A 898 -60.93 2.07 2.02
C LYS A 898 -59.57 2.75 2.23
N LEU A 899 -58.49 2.13 1.74
CA LEU A 899 -57.16 2.73 1.77
C LEU A 899 -57.08 3.86 0.73
N GLY A 900 -57.23 5.11 1.18
CA GLY A 900 -57.12 6.30 0.34
C GLY A 900 -55.68 6.66 -0.05
N VAL A 901 -55.54 7.55 -1.02
CA VAL A 901 -54.24 8.05 -1.51
C VAL A 901 -53.45 8.72 -0.38
N GLY A 902 -52.14 8.49 -0.36
CA GLY A 902 -51.21 9.00 0.66
C GLY A 902 -51.38 8.37 2.04
N SER A 903 -52.31 7.42 2.19
CA SER A 903 -52.60 6.75 3.46
C SER A 903 -51.92 5.38 3.54
N SER A 904 -51.76 4.89 4.77
CA SER A 904 -51.23 3.56 5.06
C SER A 904 -52.11 2.82 6.05
N ASP A 905 -52.31 1.51 5.86
CA ASP A 905 -52.96 0.63 6.83
C ASP A 905 -51.97 -0.41 7.35
N THR A 906 -51.97 -0.65 8.67
CA THR A 906 -51.10 -1.61 9.32
C THR A 906 -51.91 -2.76 9.92
N LYS A 907 -51.50 -4.00 9.63
CA LYS A 907 -52.05 -5.23 10.21
C LYS A 907 -50.99 -6.00 10.95
N THR A 908 -51.35 -6.53 12.12
CA THR A 908 -50.43 -7.23 13.01
C THR A 908 -50.87 -8.67 13.17
N TYR A 909 -49.93 -9.61 13.03
CA TYR A 909 -50.12 -11.03 13.28
C TYR A 909 -49.26 -11.46 14.46
N HIS A 910 -49.83 -12.30 15.32
CA HIS A 910 -49.15 -12.86 16.49
C HIS A 910 -49.00 -14.38 16.33
N LEU A 911 -47.81 -14.90 16.57
CA LEU A 911 -47.49 -16.32 16.56
C LEU A 911 -46.73 -16.67 17.84
N GLU A 912 -47.04 -17.83 18.41
CA GLU A 912 -46.35 -18.33 19.60
C GLU A 912 -44.96 -18.87 19.23
N ASN A 913 -44.04 -18.84 20.20
CA ASN A 913 -42.71 -19.41 20.11
C ASN A 913 -41.88 -18.86 18.94
N ALA A 914 -41.43 -17.61 19.05
CA ALA A 914 -40.69 -16.91 18.01
C ALA A 914 -39.45 -17.68 17.52
N ASP A 915 -38.69 -18.26 18.44
CA ASP A 915 -37.44 -18.97 18.14
C ASP A 915 -37.67 -20.17 17.22
N SER A 916 -38.85 -20.80 17.28
CA SER A 916 -39.21 -21.90 16.37
C SER A 916 -39.43 -21.47 14.92
N TRP A 917 -39.56 -20.16 14.66
CA TRP A 917 -39.81 -19.58 13.34
C TRP A 917 -38.59 -18.89 12.73
N GLU A 918 -37.54 -18.65 13.51
CA GLU A 918 -36.31 -18.02 13.04
C GLU A 918 -35.69 -18.80 11.86
N GLY A 919 -35.27 -18.08 10.81
CA GLY A 919 -34.73 -18.67 9.59
C GLY A 919 -35.76 -19.28 8.64
N LYS A 920 -37.06 -19.32 8.98
CA LYS A 920 -38.11 -19.82 8.08
C LYS A 920 -38.64 -18.70 7.18
N THR A 921 -38.91 -19.03 5.91
CA THR A 921 -39.50 -18.10 4.94
C THR A 921 -41.02 -18.02 5.08
N PHE A 922 -41.52 -16.80 5.27
CA PHE A 922 -42.95 -16.50 5.36
C PHE A 922 -43.39 -15.76 4.09
N ARG A 923 -44.69 -15.85 3.77
CA ARG A 923 -45.29 -15.13 2.64
C ARG A 923 -46.53 -14.37 3.08
N ILE A 924 -46.60 -13.10 2.73
CA ILE A 924 -47.84 -12.31 2.78
C ILE A 924 -48.32 -12.10 1.35
N ARG A 925 -49.61 -12.35 1.11
CA ARG A 925 -50.29 -12.01 -0.13
C ARG A 925 -51.41 -11.02 0.14
N ALA A 926 -51.39 -9.86 -0.51
CA ALA A 926 -52.50 -8.92 -0.54
C ALA A 926 -53.13 -8.87 -1.94
N GLU A 927 -54.35 -9.38 -2.09
CA GLU A 927 -55.12 -9.38 -3.33
C GLU A 927 -56.12 -8.22 -3.31
N GLN A 928 -56.11 -7.34 -4.31
CA GLN A 928 -57.06 -6.24 -4.40
C GLN A 928 -58.47 -6.79 -4.66
N GLU A 929 -59.42 -6.42 -3.81
CA GLU A 929 -60.82 -6.83 -4.00
C GLU A 929 -61.40 -6.13 -5.24
N GLY A 930 -61.87 -6.90 -6.22
CA GLY A 930 -62.42 -6.38 -7.48
C GLY A 930 -61.40 -5.73 -8.42
N GLY A 931 -60.10 -5.83 -8.13
CA GLY A 931 -59.03 -5.22 -8.91
C GLY A 931 -58.04 -6.23 -9.51
N ARG A 932 -56.93 -5.72 -10.04
CA ARG A 932 -55.87 -6.54 -10.69
C ARG A 932 -54.58 -6.67 -9.87
N ARG A 933 -54.45 -5.92 -8.76
CA ARG A 933 -53.22 -5.90 -7.95
C ARG A 933 -53.13 -7.15 -7.07
N VAL A 934 -51.99 -7.83 -7.13
CA VAL A 934 -51.67 -8.97 -6.25
C VAL A 934 -50.25 -8.75 -5.75
N LEU A 935 -50.13 -8.38 -4.48
CA LEU A 935 -48.87 -8.06 -3.84
C LEU A 935 -48.41 -9.28 -3.04
N ASN A 936 -47.37 -10.00 -3.47
CA ASN A 936 -46.78 -11.08 -2.68
C ASN A 936 -45.45 -10.62 -2.08
N LYS A 937 -45.29 -10.63 -0.76
CA LYS A 937 -44.02 -10.35 -0.08
C LYS A 937 -43.53 -11.59 0.63
N ASP A 938 -42.36 -12.06 0.22
CA ASP A 938 -41.62 -13.12 0.89
C ASP A 938 -40.50 -12.49 1.73
N TRP A 939 -40.24 -13.06 2.91
CA TRP A 939 -39.10 -12.69 3.74
C TRP A 939 -38.74 -13.84 4.69
N THR A 940 -37.52 -13.82 5.21
CA THR A 940 -37.05 -14.77 6.22
C THR A 940 -37.24 -14.15 7.60
N VAL A 941 -37.93 -14.86 8.49
CA VAL A 941 -38.18 -14.40 9.86
C VAL A 941 -36.87 -14.38 10.65
N GLY A 942 -36.64 -13.33 11.43
CA GLY A 942 -35.46 -13.22 12.30
C GLY A 942 -34.23 -12.58 11.70
N GLU A 943 -34.20 -12.34 10.38
CA GLU A 943 -33.04 -11.81 9.66
C GLU A 943 -32.53 -10.46 10.22
N LYS A 944 -33.40 -9.68 10.88
CA LYS A 944 -33.10 -8.36 11.44
C LYS A 944 -33.26 -8.25 12.96
N TRP A 945 -33.40 -9.36 13.69
CA TRP A 945 -33.60 -9.30 15.14
C TRP A 945 -32.36 -8.77 15.89
N ASP A 946 -31.17 -9.09 15.39
CA ASP A 946 -29.90 -8.62 15.97
C ASP A 946 -29.58 -7.15 15.65
N GLU A 947 -30.22 -6.56 14.64
CA GLU A 947 -30.09 -5.13 14.31
C GLU A 947 -30.96 -4.23 15.22
N GLN A 948 -31.91 -4.79 15.97
CA GLN A 948 -32.89 -4.06 16.79
C GLN A 948 -32.61 -4.05 18.29
N GLN A 949 -31.35 -4.15 18.73
CA GLN A 949 -31.03 -3.77 20.11
C GLN A 949 -31.11 -2.24 20.25
N PRO A 950 -31.89 -1.70 21.22
CA PRO A 950 -32.03 -0.26 21.37
C PRO A 950 -30.70 0.34 21.84
N THR A 951 -29.99 1.00 20.93
CA THR A 951 -28.95 1.96 21.30
C THR A 951 -29.58 3.02 22.21
N ALA A 952 -28.91 3.27 23.34
CA ALA A 952 -29.33 4.21 24.38
C ALA A 952 -29.86 5.54 23.82
N ARG A 953 -31.06 5.91 24.30
CA ARG A 953 -31.69 7.21 24.04
C ARG A 953 -30.81 8.34 24.56
N PHE A 954 -30.36 9.24 23.69
CA PHE A 954 -30.04 10.61 24.06
C PHE A 954 -31.30 11.50 23.92
N PRO A 955 -31.45 12.54 24.76
CA PRO A 955 -32.72 13.23 24.97
C PRO A 955 -33.14 14.06 23.76
N ARG A 956 -34.44 13.99 23.44
CA ARG A 956 -35.11 14.87 22.48
C ARG A 956 -35.10 16.30 23.02
N ARG A 957 -34.60 17.25 22.21
CA ARG A 957 -34.84 18.68 22.36
C ARG A 957 -36.35 18.93 22.39
N ASP A 958 -36.83 19.57 23.44
CA ASP A 958 -38.17 20.12 23.55
C ASP A 958 -38.42 21.14 22.43
N LEU A 959 -39.40 20.86 21.59
CA LEU A 959 -40.14 21.85 20.82
C LEU A 959 -41.62 21.60 21.08
N ARG A 960 -42.13 22.21 22.15
CA ARG A 960 -43.55 22.52 22.31
C ARG A 960 -43.67 24.03 22.44
N GLN A 961 -44.28 24.65 21.42
CA GLN A 961 -45.48 25.47 21.55
C GLN A 961 -45.68 26.23 20.24
N ALA A 962 -46.72 25.85 19.49
CA ALA A 962 -47.44 26.79 18.64
C ALA A 962 -48.89 26.70 19.06
N ASP A 963 -49.33 27.79 19.68
CA ASP A 963 -50.65 28.00 20.23
C ASP A 963 -51.67 28.14 19.09
N ARG A 964 -52.92 27.80 19.41
CA ARG A 964 -54.08 27.99 18.52
C ARG A 964 -54.53 29.45 18.55
N SER A 965 -55.25 29.81 17.48
CA SER A 965 -56.19 30.95 17.34
C SER A 965 -55.49 32.28 17.01
N GLN A 966 -55.99 33.18 16.17
CA GLN A 966 -57.09 33.29 15.20
C GLN A 966 -56.85 34.64 14.49
N GLU A 967 -57.60 34.95 13.43
CA GLU A 967 -57.73 36.29 12.81
C GLU A 967 -56.54 36.79 11.98
N ASP A 968 -56.68 37.55 10.90
CA ASP A 968 -57.72 37.85 9.90
C ASP A 968 -56.97 38.77 8.90
N LYS A 969 -57.35 38.75 7.62
CA LYS A 969 -57.06 39.79 6.59
C LYS A 969 -55.64 39.93 6.01
N THR A 970 -55.56 39.51 4.74
CA THR A 970 -54.85 40.13 3.60
C THR A 970 -55.07 41.66 3.49
N PRO A 971 -54.46 42.41 2.54
CA PRO A 971 -53.32 42.11 1.65
C PRO A 971 -52.29 43.26 1.50
N GLN A 972 -51.10 42.95 0.98
CA GLN A 972 -50.54 43.59 -0.22
C GLN A 972 -49.39 42.76 -0.78
#